data_AF-A0A0D0BCL2-F1
#
_entry.id   AF-A0A0D0BCL2-F1
#
_cell.length_a   1.000
_cell.length_b   1.000
_cell.length_c   1.000
_cell.angle_alpha   90.00
_cell.angle_beta   90.00
_cell.angle_gamma   90.00
#
_symmetry.space_group_name_H-M   'P 1'
#
loop_
_entity.id
_entity.type
_entity.pdbx_description
1 polymer ?
#
loop_
_entity_poly.entity_id
_entity_poly.type
_entity_poly.pdbx_seq_one_letter_code
_entity_poly.pdbx_strand_id
1 'polypeptide(L)'
;MLKITLIGFQYDESQKNVQCIPYSRIHPHLYAEKWIQYKSRNSHLQSADHQDAVQLLQMQEARRQQFWKEHDQLVQKQLTENLQIPRISKPLKPIPAHDSSAPPNPDFWAMSDEDFIMDPPDDPETHLKQELARAFSSWDSEIGQEFLGEGIAGLNINDVMAFHDDEVDLLDIMGNADVANEDLTYEHSDEWFPYPSCTMFLFDTIDNLPCIRISESIMRMILWIMHQSGIHETPSLEKLHKFQKHLREESGNVFFMNDIRSLIAKDWADPDVQPHIHIYPEIPENGVVSEVFHAEKWRRDMDCHYLSPMFDSNGVHFYIDELSRLADGRLVIPLRWLTFQKRVYADAFLVTLSYNGEAVICENQSILIDASTLKSNYLDLQDYNEIPPWTCNIRMTACAETALQSGLPARMPNPDCVIAGGDPLYTSQVDFFCDDVSGNHSKEMTFKESHIHFTSTSQHASSTEQFYSLKKVIDMYGNAATSDNPAQSEQCSHAGSQSCHNCRKCNLGGEKKLLKTDDGYISLFKKGTSRSKEGVLSELQAQVAAATNGASAMHIQKMQTNSGIKDAYTQYWIDKLLEMYKSKVFQQPNQPKSEIVQELKVFMDAIDQDKIYSGFLTLDGFDPTKDTPVEILHTILLGIVKYTWHHTHSNWSPAQKAVYALWLQSTDENALSIQSICANYIMQYANSLIGRQLKTINQTSTFHVFGLVNDNVLAIWRSVGELSALLWYPEICNMDMYLEDVLVAAQNVLDSFSVVNPQRIVDKIKLHLLNHLGDDIQHFVPLVRVATERYEAWNAIFRSCLIFSNHLAPSRDIAWQLASQEGLRQCLSNGWWLASDGEWRQSSSQVRGFVHSQPILQRILGCDASILQGSVRLQATNCSSKQQERETKILENTKGKLALNSASYSMSENYFRGTQLISNSLDECPVGGWVAFKSPIDEKPGIGHINAIFEQVSGDKNRIALLQIFDLASNRHPMLGMPVLQQRHGEETFLIVSTKDILFLFNAQHDCQFAKCEVPGVHQRKQEHEDSDVQDAFIEHKPVDVYIINLHAFYNAHLIRELLPRTLTQPIPIFSAKYQVKKSKSESEAEARRAKKRKEQEEKDIGTTEFS
;
A
#
# COMPACT_ATOMS: atom_id res chain seq x y z
N MET A 1 15.41 -5.03 13.58
CA MET A 1 15.84 -6.44 13.77
C MET A 1 16.54 -6.56 15.12
N LEU A 2 15.79 -6.95 16.17
CA LEU A 2 16.17 -7.19 17.59
C LEU A 2 17.00 -6.15 18.39
N LYS A 3 17.75 -5.27 17.72
CA LYS A 3 18.61 -4.25 18.35
C LYS A 3 17.84 -3.43 19.40
N ILE A 4 18.33 -3.57 20.64
CA ILE A 4 18.00 -2.76 21.82
C ILE A 4 16.78 -3.25 22.63
N THR A 5 16.92 -4.42 23.27
CA THR A 5 16.69 -4.49 24.74
C THR A 5 18.00 -4.23 25.52
N LEU A 6 18.89 -3.43 24.93
CA LEU A 6 20.30 -3.29 25.29
C LEU A 6 20.60 -2.13 26.27
N ILE A 7 19.59 -1.35 26.66
CA ILE A 7 19.73 -0.22 27.60
C ILE A 7 18.57 -0.18 28.62
N GLY A 8 17.72 -1.21 28.62
CA GLY A 8 16.61 -1.32 29.56
C GLY A 8 17.07 -1.66 30.98
N PHE A 9 16.30 -1.19 31.97
CA PHE A 9 16.43 -1.63 33.35
C PHE A 9 15.07 -2.08 33.87
N GLN A 10 15.04 -3.24 34.51
CA GLN A 10 13.90 -3.66 35.32
C GLN A 10 13.91 -2.88 36.65
N TYR A 11 12.73 -2.56 37.19
CA TYR A 11 12.57 -1.63 38.30
C TYR A 11 11.89 -2.32 39.49
N ASP A 12 12.37 -2.04 40.70
CA ASP A 12 11.68 -2.38 41.95
C ASP A 12 11.22 -1.08 42.63
N GLU A 13 9.93 -0.81 42.54
CA GLU A 13 9.30 0.38 43.11
C GLU A 13 9.34 0.39 44.64
N SER A 14 9.34 -0.79 45.28
CA SER A 14 9.34 -0.91 46.74
C SER A 14 10.68 -0.48 47.35
N GLN A 15 11.80 -0.64 46.64
CA GLN A 15 13.14 -0.28 47.12
C GLN A 15 13.86 0.81 46.32
N LYS A 16 13.25 1.35 45.25
CA LYS A 16 13.84 2.39 44.36
C LYS A 16 15.18 1.96 43.74
N ASN A 17 15.30 0.67 43.48
CA ASN A 17 16.44 0.07 42.79
C ASN A 17 16.08 -0.29 41.35
N VAL A 18 17.12 -0.45 40.53
CA VAL A 18 17.04 -0.91 39.15
C VAL A 18 17.99 -2.06 38.90
N GLN A 19 17.69 -2.87 37.91
CA GLN A 19 18.43 -4.07 37.53
C GLN A 19 18.71 -4.03 36.02
N CYS A 20 19.96 -4.16 35.61
CA CYS A 20 20.34 -3.96 34.21
C CYS A 20 19.95 -5.17 33.35
N ILE A 21 19.07 -4.98 32.35
CA ILE A 21 18.57 -6.07 31.50
C ILE A 21 19.68 -6.71 30.63
N PRO A 22 20.62 -5.93 30.04
CA PRO A 22 21.79 -6.51 29.36
C PRO A 22 22.61 -7.47 30.22
N TYR A 23 22.95 -7.05 31.43
CA TYR A 23 23.76 -7.85 32.33
C TYR A 23 22.95 -9.02 32.92
N SER A 24 21.66 -8.85 33.21
CA SER A 24 20.80 -9.95 33.69
C SER A 24 20.67 -11.08 32.67
N ARG A 25 20.56 -10.74 31.38
CA ARG A 25 20.51 -11.72 30.27
C ARG A 25 21.82 -12.46 30.03
N ILE A 26 22.97 -11.87 30.38
CA ILE A 26 24.30 -12.48 30.18
C ILE A 26 24.82 -13.19 31.45
N HIS A 27 24.37 -12.78 32.64
CA HIS A 27 24.84 -13.33 33.93
C HIS A 27 23.70 -13.69 34.91
N PRO A 28 22.64 -14.41 34.49
CA PRO A 28 21.43 -14.64 35.29
C PRO A 28 21.70 -15.32 36.64
N HIS A 29 22.61 -16.30 36.68
CA HIS A 29 22.96 -17.07 37.88
C HIS A 29 23.69 -16.25 38.97
N LEU A 30 24.15 -15.03 38.65
CA LEU A 30 24.81 -14.11 39.57
C LEU A 30 23.88 -13.00 40.08
N TYR A 31 22.58 -13.06 39.75
CA TYR A 31 21.75 -11.87 39.64
C TYR A 31 20.50 -11.77 40.53
N ALA A 32 20.22 -12.78 41.36
CA ALA A 32 19.06 -12.78 42.27
C ALA A 32 19.07 -11.64 43.30
N GLU A 33 20.24 -11.07 43.64
CA GLU A 33 20.40 -10.06 44.71
C GLU A 33 20.99 -8.72 44.24
N LYS A 34 21.47 -8.60 42.99
CA LYS A 34 22.22 -7.41 42.52
C LYS A 34 21.33 -6.29 41.98
N TRP A 35 20.51 -5.75 42.87
CA TRP A 35 19.82 -4.47 42.70
C TRP A 35 20.79 -3.29 42.87
N ILE A 36 20.81 -2.36 41.91
CA ILE A 36 21.59 -1.11 42.00
C ILE A 36 20.66 0.10 42.20
N GLN A 37 21.03 1.01 43.10
CA GLN A 37 20.21 2.20 43.40
C GLN A 37 20.03 3.07 42.15
N TYR A 38 18.81 3.53 41.88
CA TYR A 38 18.44 4.24 40.64
C TYR A 38 19.40 5.38 40.26
N LYS A 39 19.87 6.16 41.24
CA LYS A 39 20.84 7.25 41.06
C LYS A 39 22.17 6.84 40.42
N SER A 40 22.56 5.56 40.55
CA SER A 40 23.79 4.98 40.01
C SER A 40 23.63 4.40 38.60
N ARG A 41 22.41 4.35 38.06
CA ARG A 41 22.08 3.79 36.73
C ARG A 41 23.01 4.33 35.63
N ASN A 42 23.17 5.65 35.57
CA ASN A 42 23.96 6.31 34.52
C ASN A 42 25.46 5.99 34.61
N SER A 43 25.98 5.71 35.81
CA SER A 43 27.37 5.25 36.01
C SER A 43 27.53 3.78 35.60
N HIS A 44 26.52 2.94 35.82
CA HIS A 44 26.54 1.55 35.35
C HIS A 44 26.47 1.46 33.81
N LEU A 45 25.69 2.32 33.13
CA LEU A 45 25.70 2.43 31.67
C LEU A 45 27.09 2.74 31.07
N GLN A 46 28.00 3.31 31.86
CA GLN A 46 29.38 3.63 31.48
C GLN A 46 30.41 2.61 32.02
N SER A 47 29.96 1.52 32.66
CA SER A 47 30.84 0.47 33.18
C SER A 47 31.17 -0.60 32.12
N ALA A 48 32.37 -1.18 32.21
CA ALA A 48 32.79 -2.28 31.34
C ALA A 48 31.80 -3.45 31.40
N ASP A 49 31.41 -3.87 32.61
CA ASP A 49 30.30 -4.79 32.91
C ASP A 49 29.08 -4.65 31.99
N HIS A 50 28.60 -3.41 31.79
CA HIS A 50 27.46 -3.14 30.91
C HIS A 50 27.82 -3.23 29.43
N GLN A 51 28.96 -2.65 29.03
CA GLN A 51 29.39 -2.62 27.63
C GLN A 51 29.74 -4.02 27.09
N ASP A 52 30.42 -4.84 27.88
CA ASP A 52 30.73 -6.23 27.56
C ASP A 52 29.46 -7.08 27.43
N ALA A 53 28.48 -6.90 28.32
CA ALA A 53 27.19 -7.58 28.24
C ALA A 53 26.38 -7.15 27.01
N VAL A 54 26.38 -5.86 26.66
CA VAL A 54 25.76 -5.34 25.44
C VAL A 54 26.44 -5.90 24.18
N GLN A 55 27.77 -5.97 24.16
CA GLN A 55 28.53 -6.53 23.05
C GLN A 55 28.29 -8.04 22.90
N LEU A 56 28.21 -8.79 24.01
CA LEU A 56 27.86 -10.22 24.00
C LEU A 56 26.46 -10.47 23.45
N LEU A 57 25.46 -9.67 23.84
CA LEU A 57 24.10 -9.77 23.27
C LEU A 57 24.06 -9.46 21.77
N GLN A 58 24.79 -8.43 21.31
CA GLN A 58 24.90 -8.15 19.87
C GLN A 58 25.58 -9.30 19.11
N MET A 59 26.56 -9.97 19.70
CA MET A 59 27.17 -11.17 19.14
C MET A 59 26.22 -12.39 19.15
N GLN A 60 25.33 -12.52 20.14
CA GLN A 60 24.28 -13.53 20.15
C GLN A 60 23.20 -13.26 19.09
N GLU A 61 22.76 -12.01 18.91
CA GLU A 61 21.84 -11.60 17.83
C GLU A 61 22.43 -11.91 16.44
N ALA A 62 23.68 -11.52 16.20
CA ALA A 62 24.37 -11.80 14.94
C ALA A 62 24.51 -13.32 14.67
N ARG A 63 24.86 -14.11 15.70
CA ARG A 63 24.88 -15.58 15.60
C ARG A 63 23.50 -16.18 15.34
N ARG A 64 22.44 -15.63 15.92
CA ARG A 64 21.06 -16.08 15.67
C ARG A 64 20.64 -15.83 14.22
N GLN A 65 20.98 -14.66 13.66
CA GLN A 65 20.73 -14.36 12.25
C GLN A 65 21.55 -15.26 11.30
N GLN A 66 22.82 -15.53 11.64
CA GLN A 66 23.65 -16.47 10.87
C GLN A 66 23.10 -17.91 10.95
N PHE A 67 22.72 -18.37 12.14
CA PHE A 67 22.13 -19.69 12.36
C PHE A 67 20.89 -19.91 11.48
N TRP A 68 19.93 -18.98 11.49
CA TRP A 68 18.73 -19.11 10.64
C TRP A 68 19.06 -19.11 9.14
N LYS A 69 20.09 -18.36 8.71
CA LYS A 69 20.54 -18.38 7.30
C LYS A 69 21.22 -19.70 6.91
N GLU A 70 21.97 -20.31 7.82
CA GLU A 70 22.58 -21.64 7.62
C GLU A 70 21.52 -22.76 7.69
N HIS A 71 20.52 -22.61 8.56
CA HIS A 71 19.35 -23.50 8.65
C HIS A 71 18.49 -23.45 7.38
N ASP A 72 18.14 -22.26 6.87
CA ASP A 72 17.40 -22.12 5.59
C ASP A 72 18.12 -22.84 4.44
N GLN A 73 19.46 -22.71 4.34
CA GLN A 73 20.25 -23.41 3.34
C GLN A 73 20.25 -24.94 3.52
N LEU A 74 20.25 -25.41 4.77
CA LEU A 74 20.13 -26.84 5.08
C LEU A 74 18.73 -27.38 4.77
N VAL A 75 17.67 -26.63 5.09
CA VAL A 75 16.27 -26.91 4.77
C VAL A 75 16.08 -27.01 3.26
N GLN A 76 16.49 -25.99 2.49
CA GLN A 76 16.38 -26.01 1.02
C GLN A 76 17.12 -27.21 0.42
N LYS A 77 18.31 -27.54 0.95
CA LYS A 77 19.06 -28.73 0.51
C LYS A 77 18.30 -30.02 0.82
N GLN A 78 17.86 -30.22 2.05
CA GLN A 78 17.12 -31.42 2.47
C GLN A 78 15.81 -31.60 1.68
N LEU A 79 15.12 -30.51 1.35
CA LEU A 79 13.92 -30.52 0.51
C LEU A 79 14.25 -30.89 -0.95
N THR A 80 15.28 -30.26 -1.53
CA THR A 80 15.70 -30.49 -2.93
C THR A 80 16.23 -31.92 -3.15
N GLU A 81 16.86 -32.51 -2.14
CA GLU A 81 17.38 -33.89 -2.21
C GLU A 81 16.28 -34.98 -2.17
N ASN A 82 15.01 -34.65 -1.88
CA ASN A 82 13.99 -35.67 -1.54
C ASN A 82 12.81 -35.90 -2.51
N LEU A 83 12.27 -34.94 -3.27
CA LEU A 83 11.01 -35.16 -4.04
C LEU A 83 10.78 -34.31 -5.32
N GLN A 84 9.97 -34.85 -6.25
CA GLN A 84 9.62 -34.29 -7.57
C GLN A 84 8.15 -33.76 -7.65
N ILE A 85 7.95 -32.69 -8.44
CA ILE A 85 6.85 -31.67 -8.57
C ILE A 85 5.45 -32.21 -9.05
N PRO A 86 4.27 -31.85 -8.46
CA PRO A 86 3.39 -30.72 -8.97
C PRO A 86 2.31 -30.06 -8.03
N ARG A 87 1.55 -29.06 -8.55
CA ARG A 87 0.49 -28.22 -7.87
C ARG A 87 -0.96 -28.70 -8.19
N ILE A 88 -2.16 -28.05 -8.05
CA ILE A 88 -2.71 -26.72 -7.62
C ILE A 88 -4.12 -26.89 -6.93
N SER A 89 -4.84 -25.78 -6.59
CA SER A 89 -6.32 -25.47 -6.57
C SER A 89 -7.45 -26.31 -5.86
N LYS A 90 -8.60 -25.80 -5.31
CA LYS A 90 -9.01 -24.57 -4.51
C LYS A 90 -10.59 -24.39 -4.21
N PRO A 91 -11.14 -24.57 -2.96
CA PRO A 91 -12.53 -24.19 -2.44
C PRO A 91 -12.79 -22.78 -1.73
N LEU A 92 -14.00 -22.21 -1.26
CA LEU A 92 -14.68 -20.78 -0.97
C LEU A 92 -15.25 -20.35 0.49
N LYS A 93 -16.41 -19.62 0.71
CA LYS A 93 -16.81 -18.57 1.71
C LYS A 93 -18.24 -18.58 2.48
N PRO A 94 -18.53 -17.62 3.42
CA PRO A 94 -19.60 -17.50 4.52
C PRO A 94 -20.42 -16.12 4.73
N ILE A 95 -21.29 -15.94 5.79
CA ILE A 95 -22.03 -14.65 6.20
C ILE A 95 -22.08 -14.28 7.76
N PRO A 96 -22.88 -13.30 8.36
CA PRO A 96 -22.40 -12.11 9.14
C PRO A 96 -22.86 -11.89 10.64
N ALA A 97 -22.36 -10.84 11.36
CA ALA A 97 -23.14 -9.70 11.96
C ALA A 97 -22.39 -8.63 12.87
N HIS A 98 -22.76 -7.34 12.71
CA HIS A 98 -22.85 -6.22 13.71
C HIS A 98 -21.62 -5.57 14.43
N ASP A 99 -21.84 -4.74 15.49
CA ASP A 99 -21.48 -3.30 15.50
C ASP A 99 -21.20 -2.64 16.90
N SER A 100 -20.41 -1.53 16.98
CA SER A 100 -20.20 -0.68 18.20
C SER A 100 -19.47 0.69 17.95
N SER A 101 -19.48 1.63 18.92
CA SER A 101 -19.26 3.09 18.72
C SER A 101 -18.14 3.79 19.56
N ALA A 102 -17.42 4.79 19.01
CA ALA A 102 -16.44 5.65 19.74
C ALA A 102 -16.16 7.07 19.12
N PRO A 103 -15.67 8.07 19.89
CA PRO A 103 -15.49 9.47 19.47
C PRO A 103 -14.42 9.79 18.41
N PRO A 104 -14.84 10.62 17.44
CA PRO A 104 -14.18 11.74 16.75
C PRO A 104 -13.48 12.89 17.49
N ASN A 105 -12.56 13.54 16.75
CA ASN A 105 -12.05 14.90 16.99
C ASN A 105 -11.85 15.68 15.64
N PRO A 106 -12.57 16.80 15.38
CA PRO A 106 -12.46 17.54 14.11
C PRO A 106 -11.16 18.33 13.89
N ASP A 107 -10.46 18.77 14.94
CA ASP A 107 -9.50 19.88 14.84
C ASP A 107 -8.10 19.49 14.28
N PHE A 108 -7.91 18.25 13.79
CA PHE A 108 -6.62 17.78 13.24
C PHE A 108 -6.40 18.11 11.75
N TRP A 109 -7.47 18.28 10.98
CA TRP A 109 -7.42 18.36 9.50
C TRP A 109 -6.84 19.67 8.92
N ALA A 110 -6.42 20.61 9.77
CA ALA A 110 -5.96 21.94 9.36
C ALA A 110 -4.47 22.04 8.94
N MET A 111 -3.72 20.92 8.86
CA MET A 111 -2.24 20.96 8.74
C MET A 111 -1.66 20.24 7.50
N SER A 112 -2.35 20.25 6.36
CA SER A 112 -1.81 19.73 5.09
C SER A 112 -2.26 20.49 3.85
N ASP A 113 -1.79 21.74 3.68
CA ASP A 113 -1.36 22.30 2.36
C ASP A 113 -0.72 23.73 2.40
N GLU A 114 -0.38 24.28 3.58
CA GLU A 114 0.14 25.66 3.78
C GLU A 114 1.48 26.05 3.07
N ASP A 115 2.04 25.22 2.20
CA ASP A 115 3.24 25.52 1.39
C ASP A 115 2.89 25.88 -0.09
N PHE A 116 1.61 26.08 -0.42
CA PHE A 116 1.16 26.58 -1.73
C PHE A 116 0.00 27.59 -1.62
N ILE A 117 0.32 28.84 -1.26
CA ILE A 117 -0.56 29.97 -1.60
C ILE A 117 -0.57 30.09 -3.13
N MET A 118 -1.70 29.77 -3.75
CA MET A 118 -2.02 30.25 -5.10
C MET A 118 -2.78 31.56 -4.97
N ASP A 119 -2.38 32.58 -5.74
CA ASP A 119 -3.26 33.71 -6.00
C ASP A 119 -4.55 33.17 -6.67
N PRO A 120 -5.75 33.58 -6.20
CA PRO A 120 -7.00 33.09 -6.77
C PRO A 120 -7.16 33.57 -8.22
N PRO A 121 -7.80 32.78 -9.10
CA PRO A 121 -8.15 33.24 -10.44
C PRO A 121 -9.15 34.41 -10.36
N ASP A 122 -9.08 35.34 -11.32
CA ASP A 122 -9.85 36.60 -11.33
C ASP A 122 -11.39 36.45 -11.34
N ASP A 123 -11.91 35.22 -11.50
CA ASP A 123 -13.33 34.88 -11.49
C ASP A 123 -13.57 33.44 -10.93
N PRO A 124 -13.93 33.29 -9.65
CA PRO A 124 -14.30 31.99 -9.06
C PRO A 124 -15.65 31.45 -9.57
N GLU A 125 -16.55 32.32 -10.01
CA GLU A 125 -17.92 32.00 -10.40
C GLU A 125 -17.96 31.24 -11.72
N THR A 126 -17.16 31.68 -12.69
CA THR A 126 -16.92 30.95 -13.96
C THR A 126 -16.27 29.59 -13.72
N HIS A 127 -15.45 29.41 -12.67
CA HIS A 127 -14.88 28.11 -12.34
C HIS A 127 -15.96 27.14 -11.85
N LEU A 128 -16.80 27.56 -10.90
CA LEU A 128 -17.90 26.75 -10.36
C LEU A 128 -18.92 26.38 -11.46
N LYS A 129 -19.23 27.32 -12.36
CA LYS A 129 -20.08 27.07 -13.54
C LYS A 129 -19.49 25.99 -14.47
N GLN A 130 -18.17 25.95 -14.64
CA GLN A 130 -17.50 24.91 -15.43
C GLN A 130 -17.40 23.55 -14.71
N GLU A 131 -17.37 23.52 -13.38
CA GLU A 131 -17.45 22.28 -12.58
C GLU A 131 -18.86 21.66 -12.69
N LEU A 132 -19.91 22.45 -12.46
CA LEU A 132 -21.31 22.02 -12.58
C LEU A 132 -21.68 21.60 -14.00
N ALA A 133 -21.22 22.33 -15.03
CA ALA A 133 -21.42 21.94 -16.42
C ALA A 133 -20.76 20.59 -16.75
N ARG A 134 -19.60 20.27 -16.15
CA ARG A 134 -18.95 18.96 -16.27
C ARG A 134 -19.72 17.84 -15.56
N ALA A 135 -20.37 18.13 -14.43
CA ALA A 135 -21.20 17.17 -13.72
C ALA A 135 -22.49 16.81 -14.49
N PHE A 136 -23.19 17.80 -15.06
CA PHE A 136 -24.40 17.52 -15.85
C PHE A 136 -24.12 16.91 -17.21
N SER A 137 -23.03 17.29 -17.90
CA SER A 137 -22.71 16.74 -19.23
C SER A 137 -22.19 15.30 -19.23
N SER A 138 -21.77 14.74 -18.09
CA SER A 138 -21.52 13.29 -18.00
C SER A 138 -22.81 12.48 -17.87
N TRP A 139 -23.79 12.97 -17.09
CA TRP A 139 -25.07 12.28 -16.85
C TRP A 139 -25.85 11.93 -18.13
N ASP A 140 -25.98 12.87 -19.08
CA ASP A 140 -26.67 12.63 -20.35
C ASP A 140 -25.93 11.64 -21.28
N SER A 141 -24.65 11.33 -21.00
CA SER A 141 -23.83 10.44 -21.85
C SER A 141 -23.85 8.96 -21.43
N GLU A 142 -24.21 8.65 -20.18
CA GLU A 142 -24.15 7.28 -19.63
C GLU A 142 -25.53 6.59 -19.52
N ILE A 143 -26.64 7.29 -19.75
CA ILE A 143 -27.99 6.70 -19.76
C ILE A 143 -28.54 6.58 -21.19
N GLY A 144 -28.30 5.41 -21.80
CA GLY A 144 -28.95 5.03 -23.05
C GLY A 144 -30.48 4.99 -22.94
N GLN A 145 -31.19 5.49 -23.96
CA GLN A 145 -32.64 5.74 -23.97
C GLN A 145 -33.50 4.47 -23.99
N GLU A 146 -33.61 3.74 -22.87
CA GLU A 146 -34.53 2.57 -22.78
C GLU A 146 -35.42 2.50 -21.52
N PHE A 147 -35.33 3.45 -20.58
CA PHE A 147 -36.05 3.34 -19.30
C PHE A 147 -36.73 4.61 -18.71
N LEU A 148 -37.10 5.58 -19.54
CA LEU A 148 -38.06 6.63 -19.16
C LEU A 148 -39.21 6.74 -20.17
N GLY A 149 -40.43 6.48 -19.70
CA GLY A 149 -41.66 6.74 -20.46
C GLY A 149 -42.05 8.23 -20.42
N GLU A 150 -42.93 8.64 -21.33
CA GLU A 150 -43.39 10.03 -21.49
C GLU A 150 -43.92 10.62 -20.18
N GLY A 151 -43.16 11.51 -19.51
CA GLY A 151 -43.57 11.90 -18.15
C GLY A 151 -42.85 13.00 -17.37
N ILE A 152 -41.85 13.73 -17.91
CA ILE A 152 -41.42 15.07 -17.41
C ILE A 152 -40.81 15.83 -18.59
N ALA A 153 -41.39 16.98 -18.94
CA ALA A 153 -40.83 17.94 -19.88
C ALA A 153 -41.29 19.34 -19.47
N GLY A 154 -40.35 20.23 -19.15
CA GLY A 154 -40.65 21.62 -18.75
C GLY A 154 -40.31 22.00 -17.31
N LEU A 155 -39.06 21.78 -16.89
CA LEU A 155 -38.42 22.59 -15.86
C LEU A 155 -37.19 23.25 -16.49
N ASN A 156 -37.06 24.56 -16.36
CA ASN A 156 -36.00 25.36 -16.98
C ASN A 156 -34.94 25.68 -15.93
N ILE A 157 -33.66 25.46 -16.26
CA ILE A 157 -32.55 25.60 -15.30
C ILE A 157 -32.39 27.05 -14.80
N ASN A 158 -32.81 28.04 -15.60
CA ASN A 158 -32.78 29.45 -15.24
C ASN A 158 -33.73 29.79 -14.08
N ASP A 159 -34.84 29.04 -13.92
CA ASP A 159 -35.84 29.31 -12.88
C ASP A 159 -35.36 28.88 -11.49
N VAL A 160 -34.30 28.06 -11.41
CA VAL A 160 -33.62 27.65 -10.17
C VAL A 160 -32.50 28.63 -9.79
N MET A 161 -31.76 29.15 -10.77
CA MET A 161 -30.64 30.08 -10.51
C MET A 161 -31.11 31.44 -9.97
N ALA A 162 -32.32 31.88 -10.34
CA ALA A 162 -32.91 33.15 -9.89
C ALA A 162 -33.16 33.26 -8.36
N PHE A 163 -32.92 32.19 -7.59
CA PHE A 163 -33.06 32.19 -6.12
C PHE A 163 -31.74 32.37 -5.34
N HIS A 164 -30.56 32.34 -5.99
CA HIS A 164 -29.28 32.43 -5.28
C HIS A 164 -28.59 33.80 -5.37
N ASP A 165 -28.70 34.51 -6.50
CA ASP A 165 -28.03 35.82 -6.67
C ASP A 165 -28.60 36.88 -5.68
N ASP A 166 -29.90 36.85 -5.41
CA ASP A 166 -30.60 37.73 -4.44
C ASP A 166 -30.16 37.49 -2.97
N GLU A 167 -29.52 36.35 -2.63
CA GLU A 167 -29.09 36.04 -1.26
C GLU A 167 -27.71 36.66 -0.92
N VAL A 168 -26.88 36.94 -1.94
CA VAL A 168 -25.52 37.47 -1.77
C VAL A 168 -25.53 38.97 -1.45
N ASP A 169 -26.32 39.76 -2.19
CA ASP A 169 -26.45 41.22 -1.99
C ASP A 169 -27.02 41.58 -0.61
N LEU A 170 -27.69 40.64 0.06
CA LEU A 170 -28.23 40.81 1.42
C LEU A 170 -27.18 40.66 2.53
N LEU A 171 -26.12 39.87 2.30
CA LEU A 171 -25.10 39.56 3.30
C LEU A 171 -24.16 40.75 3.57
N ASP A 172 -23.70 41.43 2.51
CA ASP A 172 -22.81 42.60 2.63
C ASP A 172 -23.47 43.79 3.37
N ILE A 173 -24.80 43.91 3.27
CA ILE A 173 -25.57 44.93 3.99
C ILE A 173 -25.63 44.64 5.50
N MET A 174 -25.59 43.37 5.90
CA MET A 174 -25.70 42.95 7.30
C MET A 174 -24.35 42.82 8.03
N GLY A 175 -23.24 42.66 7.30
CA GLY A 175 -21.91 42.37 7.87
C GLY A 175 -21.23 43.46 8.71
N ASN A 176 -21.83 44.64 8.89
CA ASN A 176 -21.20 45.81 9.56
C ASN A 176 -21.61 46.04 11.02
N ALA A 177 -22.27 45.06 11.67
CA ALA A 177 -22.65 45.17 13.08
C ALA A 177 -22.49 43.83 13.83
N ASP A 178 -21.30 43.58 14.37
CA ASP A 178 -21.09 43.20 15.79
C ASP A 178 -19.59 42.97 16.08
N VAL A 179 -19.02 43.76 17.00
CA VAL A 179 -17.64 43.58 17.52
C VAL A 179 -17.61 43.84 19.02
N ALA A 180 -17.78 42.78 19.81
CA ALA A 180 -17.51 42.75 21.24
C ALA A 180 -17.13 41.32 21.68
N ASN A 181 -15.92 41.14 22.21
CA ASN A 181 -15.56 39.90 22.91
C ASN A 181 -16.08 40.01 24.36
N GLU A 182 -17.03 39.15 24.73
CA GLU A 182 -17.39 38.91 26.13
C GLU A 182 -16.87 37.53 26.56
N ASP A 183 -16.07 37.51 27.63
CA ASP A 183 -15.67 36.26 28.31
C ASP A 183 -16.90 35.65 29.01
N LEU A 184 -17.20 34.39 28.72
CA LEU A 184 -18.42 33.73 29.19
C LEU A 184 -18.13 32.58 30.16
N THR A 185 -18.52 32.76 31.42
CA THR A 185 -18.80 31.67 32.36
C THR A 185 -20.25 31.21 32.18
N TYR A 186 -20.46 29.92 31.93
CA TYR A 186 -21.80 29.34 31.86
C TYR A 186 -22.31 29.05 33.28
N GLU A 187 -23.26 29.84 33.78
CA GLU A 187 -24.06 29.46 34.95
C GLU A 187 -25.11 28.42 34.50
N HIS A 188 -25.15 27.26 35.15
CA HIS A 188 -26.09 26.19 34.80
C HIS A 188 -27.49 26.50 35.32
N SER A 189 -28.51 26.30 34.49
CA SER A 189 -29.91 26.31 34.90
C SER A 189 -30.39 24.91 35.25
N ASP A 190 -30.71 24.66 36.52
CA ASP A 190 -31.29 23.40 37.01
C ASP A 190 -32.63 23.06 36.32
N GLU A 191 -33.32 24.04 35.71
CA GLU A 191 -34.61 23.85 35.05
C GLU A 191 -34.48 23.44 33.56
N TRP A 192 -33.37 23.77 32.90
CA TRP A 192 -33.18 23.56 31.45
C TRP A 192 -31.95 22.71 31.08
N PHE A 193 -31.23 22.17 32.08
CA PHE A 193 -30.08 21.27 31.89
C PHE A 193 -30.34 20.18 30.81
N PRO A 194 -29.41 19.95 29.86
CA PRO A 194 -28.04 20.48 29.79
C PRO A 194 -27.91 21.92 29.24
N TYR A 195 -29.01 22.59 28.90
CA TYR A 195 -28.99 23.92 28.29
C TYR A 195 -28.95 25.04 29.34
N PRO A 196 -28.20 26.13 29.11
CA PRO A 196 -28.18 27.28 30.03
C PRO A 196 -29.52 28.02 30.07
N SER A 197 -30.30 27.98 28.98
CA SER A 197 -31.69 28.46 28.97
C SER A 197 -32.54 27.81 27.88
N CYS A 198 -33.86 27.97 28.00
CA CYS A 198 -34.85 27.56 27.00
C CYS A 198 -34.54 28.14 25.60
N THR A 199 -34.06 29.37 25.53
CA THR A 199 -33.72 30.02 24.25
C THR A 199 -32.55 29.32 23.55
N MET A 200 -31.53 28.87 24.30
CA MET A 200 -30.44 28.07 23.73
C MET A 200 -30.94 26.70 23.24
N PHE A 201 -31.77 26.03 24.03
CA PHE A 201 -32.41 24.75 23.64
C PHE A 201 -33.21 24.85 22.34
N LEU A 202 -34.03 25.90 22.20
CA LEU A 202 -34.87 26.07 21.01
C LEU A 202 -34.06 26.35 19.75
N PHE A 203 -33.00 27.18 19.82
CA PHE A 203 -32.14 27.41 18.66
C PHE A 203 -31.34 26.18 18.27
N ASP A 204 -30.77 25.45 19.24
CA ASP A 204 -30.07 24.19 18.96
C ASP A 204 -30.99 23.12 18.36
N THR A 205 -32.22 23.02 18.87
CA THR A 205 -33.25 22.12 18.33
C THR A 205 -33.61 22.47 16.89
N ILE A 206 -33.77 23.76 16.58
CA ILE A 206 -34.12 24.27 15.24
C ILE A 206 -32.99 24.00 14.23
N ASP A 207 -31.74 24.23 14.63
CA ASP A 207 -30.54 24.01 13.82
C ASP A 207 -30.33 22.52 13.49
N ASN A 208 -30.63 21.64 14.45
CA ASN A 208 -30.48 20.18 14.32
C ASN A 208 -31.78 19.43 13.94
N LEU A 209 -32.80 20.10 13.36
CA LEU A 209 -34.05 19.43 12.96
C LEU A 209 -33.82 18.38 11.85
N PRO A 210 -34.07 17.08 12.10
CA PRO A 210 -33.69 16.00 11.17
C PRO A 210 -34.49 15.98 9.86
N CYS A 211 -35.62 16.70 9.80
CA CYS A 211 -36.50 16.75 8.63
C CYS A 211 -36.52 18.11 7.92
N ILE A 212 -35.92 19.16 8.50
CA ILE A 212 -35.91 20.53 7.99
C ILE A 212 -34.55 21.14 8.35
N ARG A 213 -33.54 20.99 7.49
CA ARG A 213 -32.26 21.68 7.68
C ARG A 213 -32.41 23.15 7.30
N ILE A 214 -31.72 24.02 8.05
CA ILE A 214 -31.68 25.47 7.82
C ILE A 214 -30.23 25.83 7.39
N SER A 215 -30.06 26.79 6.48
CA SER A 215 -28.73 27.27 6.10
C SER A 215 -28.16 28.23 7.15
N GLU A 216 -26.84 28.38 7.22
CA GLU A 216 -26.22 29.35 8.14
C GLU A 216 -26.73 30.77 7.90
N SER A 217 -26.97 31.16 6.63
CA SER A 217 -27.58 32.43 6.23
C SER A 217 -28.97 32.63 6.86
N ILE A 218 -29.85 31.63 6.75
CA ILE A 218 -31.20 31.70 7.31
C ILE A 218 -31.15 31.66 8.85
N MET A 219 -30.24 30.89 9.45
CA MET A 219 -30.09 30.85 10.91
C MET A 219 -29.58 32.20 11.46
N ARG A 220 -28.61 32.84 10.78
CA ARG A 220 -28.19 34.22 11.08
C ARG A 220 -29.34 35.21 10.97
N MET A 221 -30.16 35.11 9.92
CA MET A 221 -31.36 35.95 9.76
C MET A 221 -32.38 35.72 10.89
N ILE A 222 -32.62 34.48 11.30
CA ILE A 222 -33.52 34.15 12.43
C ILE A 222 -33.00 34.77 13.73
N LEU A 223 -31.72 34.58 14.07
CA LEU A 223 -31.10 35.15 15.26
C LEU A 223 -31.18 36.70 15.23
N TRP A 224 -30.90 37.31 14.07
CA TRP A 224 -31.04 38.77 13.89
C TRP A 224 -32.48 39.26 14.09
N ILE A 225 -33.49 38.60 13.50
CA ILE A 225 -34.91 38.95 13.70
C ILE A 225 -35.30 38.89 15.19
N MET A 226 -34.84 37.85 15.91
CA MET A 226 -35.15 37.68 17.34
C MET A 226 -34.46 38.73 18.21
N HIS A 227 -33.22 39.12 17.87
CA HIS A 227 -32.52 40.23 18.51
C HIS A 227 -33.23 41.58 18.26
N GLN A 228 -33.61 41.89 17.01
CA GLN A 228 -34.40 43.10 16.70
C GLN A 228 -35.80 43.09 17.35
N SER A 229 -36.34 41.91 17.67
CA SER A 229 -37.61 41.73 18.39
C SER A 229 -37.47 41.91 19.91
N GLY A 230 -36.27 42.19 20.43
CA GLY A 230 -36.03 42.46 21.86
C GLY A 230 -35.93 41.21 22.74
N ILE A 231 -35.63 40.04 22.18
CA ILE A 231 -35.45 38.81 22.97
C ILE A 231 -34.04 38.80 23.59
N HIS A 232 -33.97 39.18 24.86
CA HIS A 232 -32.71 39.40 25.59
C HIS A 232 -31.80 38.17 25.77
N GLU A 233 -32.28 36.95 25.51
CA GLU A 233 -31.50 35.70 25.61
C GLU A 233 -31.04 35.12 24.27
N THR A 234 -31.28 35.81 23.14
CA THR A 234 -30.84 35.30 21.83
C THR A 234 -29.31 35.22 21.75
N PRO A 235 -28.72 34.04 21.49
CA PRO A 235 -27.27 33.90 21.36
C PRO A 235 -26.79 34.44 20.00
N SER A 236 -25.54 34.89 19.92
CA SER A 236 -24.86 34.98 18.62
C SER A 236 -24.63 33.58 18.05
N LEU A 237 -24.53 33.46 16.72
CA LEU A 237 -24.28 32.17 16.07
C LEU A 237 -22.99 31.51 16.60
N GLU A 238 -21.94 32.29 16.84
CA GLU A 238 -20.69 31.78 17.41
C GLU A 238 -20.87 31.24 18.84
N LYS A 239 -21.73 31.87 19.65
CA LYS A 239 -22.08 31.41 21.01
C LYS A 239 -22.91 30.13 20.97
N LEU A 240 -23.80 29.98 19.96
CA LEU A 240 -24.52 28.73 19.69
C LEU A 240 -23.55 27.61 19.27
N HIS A 241 -22.72 27.82 18.24
CA HIS A 241 -21.76 26.81 17.76
C HIS A 241 -20.75 26.39 18.84
N LYS A 242 -20.27 27.32 19.67
CA LYS A 242 -19.39 27.02 20.83
C LYS A 242 -20.14 26.17 21.87
N PHE A 243 -21.37 26.52 22.22
CA PHE A 243 -22.18 25.74 23.14
C PHE A 243 -22.52 24.34 22.58
N GLN A 244 -22.82 24.22 21.30
CA GLN A 244 -23.00 22.92 20.63
C GLN A 244 -21.72 22.08 20.61
N LYS A 245 -20.54 22.69 20.43
CA LYS A 245 -19.25 21.97 20.57
C LYS A 245 -19.12 21.41 21.99
N HIS A 246 -19.44 22.21 23.01
CA HIS A 246 -19.44 21.78 24.40
C HIS A 246 -20.47 20.66 24.72
N LEU A 247 -21.70 20.74 24.19
CA LEU A 247 -22.70 19.66 24.30
C LEU A 247 -22.20 18.34 23.70
N ARG A 248 -21.40 18.41 22.63
CA ARG A 248 -20.80 17.23 21.98
C ARG A 248 -19.57 16.70 22.74
N GLU A 249 -18.95 17.48 23.64
CA GLU A 249 -17.78 17.05 24.42
C GLU A 249 -18.12 16.04 25.54
N GLU A 250 -19.36 16.03 26.07
CA GLU A 250 -19.80 15.01 27.03
C GLU A 250 -20.18 13.67 26.39
N SER A 251 -20.44 13.65 25.08
CA SER A 251 -20.82 12.43 24.35
C SER A 251 -19.67 11.94 23.47
N GLY A 252 -19.11 10.78 23.81
CA GLY A 252 -18.29 10.04 22.88
C GLY A 252 -19.08 9.83 21.57
N ASN A 253 -18.60 10.41 20.47
CA ASN A 253 -19.35 10.43 19.21
C ASN A 253 -19.50 8.99 18.67
N VAL A 254 -20.29 8.82 17.61
CA VAL A 254 -20.73 7.50 17.16
C VAL A 254 -20.32 7.25 15.71
N PHE A 255 -19.62 6.14 15.49
CA PHE A 255 -19.50 5.51 14.18
C PHE A 255 -19.98 4.06 14.26
N PHE A 256 -20.15 3.45 13.08
CA PHE A 256 -20.67 2.10 12.91
C PHE A 256 -19.61 1.24 12.21
N MET A 257 -19.57 -0.05 12.53
CA MET A 257 -18.62 -0.99 11.96
C MET A 257 -19.25 -2.34 11.63
N ASN A 258 -18.70 -2.99 10.61
CA ASN A 258 -18.92 -4.41 10.34
C ASN A 258 -17.95 -5.24 11.19
N ASP A 259 -18.48 -6.21 11.93
CA ASP A 259 -17.68 -7.16 12.70
C ASP A 259 -16.65 -7.88 11.83
N ILE A 260 -15.36 -7.60 12.08
CA ILE A 260 -14.25 -8.21 11.34
C ILE A 260 -14.11 -9.71 11.66
N ARG A 261 -14.52 -10.19 12.86
CA ARG A 261 -14.57 -11.64 13.13
C ARG A 261 -15.59 -12.29 12.22
N SER A 262 -16.77 -11.69 12.08
CA SER A 262 -17.75 -12.13 11.10
C SER A 262 -17.19 -12.07 9.69
N LEU A 263 -16.43 -11.03 9.29
CA LEU A 263 -15.82 -10.95 7.96
C LEU A 263 -14.71 -11.99 7.72
N ILE A 264 -13.94 -12.40 8.72
CA ILE A 264 -12.94 -13.48 8.60
C ILE A 264 -13.64 -14.85 8.68
N ALA A 265 -14.61 -14.99 9.57
CA ALA A 265 -15.63 -16.01 9.48
C ALA A 265 -16.53 -15.82 8.24
N LYS A 266 -16.30 -14.81 7.38
CA LYS A 266 -16.77 -14.64 5.99
C LYS A 266 -15.67 -14.91 4.92
N ASP A 267 -14.60 -15.61 5.29
CA ASP A 267 -13.59 -16.09 4.34
C ASP A 267 -13.47 -17.62 4.28
N TRP A 268 -13.85 -18.34 5.33
CA TRP A 268 -13.38 -19.71 5.60
C TRP A 268 -14.29 -20.91 5.19
N ALA A 269 -15.44 -20.78 4.51
CA ALA A 269 -16.49 -21.83 4.56
C ALA A 269 -17.33 -22.23 3.29
N ASP A 270 -16.80 -22.33 2.04
CA ASP A 270 -17.52 -22.95 0.87
C ASP A 270 -16.63 -23.57 -0.28
N PRO A 271 -17.08 -23.88 -1.54
CA PRO A 271 -16.33 -24.48 -2.71
C PRO A 271 -15.39 -23.84 -3.82
N ASP A 272 -14.98 -22.54 -3.92
CA ASP A 272 -13.99 -21.97 -4.90
C ASP A 272 -12.89 -20.88 -4.46
N VAL A 273 -12.80 -20.34 -3.21
CA VAL A 273 -11.81 -19.36 -2.59
C VAL A 273 -11.12 -19.62 -1.17
N GLN A 274 -11.64 -20.23 -0.07
CA GLN A 274 -10.91 -20.64 1.18
C GLN A 274 -9.47 -21.21 1.06
N PRO A 275 -9.04 -22.13 0.17
CA PRO A 275 -7.61 -22.41 -0.03
C PRO A 275 -6.90 -21.46 -0.99
N HIS A 276 -7.44 -20.24 -1.15
CA HIS A 276 -6.67 -19.01 -1.40
C HIS A 276 -6.24 -18.37 -0.07
N ILE A 277 -6.75 -18.80 1.09
CA ILE A 277 -6.19 -18.48 2.41
C ILE A 277 -4.98 -19.41 2.62
N HIS A 278 -3.81 -18.81 2.83
CA HIS A 278 -2.58 -19.55 3.13
C HIS A 278 -2.34 -19.51 4.65
N ILE A 279 -2.45 -20.69 5.29
CA ILE A 279 -2.46 -20.88 6.75
C ILE A 279 -1.04 -20.83 7.36
N TYR A 280 -0.04 -21.22 6.57
CA TYR A 280 1.36 -21.32 6.97
C TYR A 280 2.25 -20.56 5.97
N PRO A 281 3.45 -20.11 6.38
CA PRO A 281 4.49 -19.64 5.45
C PRO A 281 4.78 -20.71 4.38
N GLU A 282 5.01 -20.30 3.12
CA GLU A 282 5.27 -21.22 2.01
C GLU A 282 6.71 -21.08 1.48
N ILE A 283 7.34 -22.23 1.21
CA ILE A 283 8.58 -22.30 0.43
C ILE A 283 8.17 -22.61 -1.02
N PRO A 284 8.41 -21.69 -1.97
CA PRO A 284 7.99 -21.89 -3.36
C PRO A 284 8.86 -22.97 -4.01
N GLU A 285 8.23 -24.04 -4.48
CA GLU A 285 8.85 -25.24 -5.07
C GLU A 285 9.79 -24.94 -6.27
N ASN A 286 9.57 -23.84 -6.98
CA ASN A 286 10.40 -23.37 -8.10
C ASN A 286 11.33 -22.19 -7.74
N GLY A 287 11.43 -21.82 -6.46
CA GLY A 287 12.22 -20.68 -5.98
C GLY A 287 11.68 -19.29 -6.34
N VAL A 288 10.65 -19.20 -7.19
CA VAL A 288 10.03 -17.94 -7.61
C VAL A 288 9.13 -17.39 -6.50
N VAL A 289 9.34 -16.12 -6.16
CA VAL A 289 8.74 -15.49 -4.98
C VAL A 289 7.75 -14.39 -5.39
N SER A 290 6.46 -14.55 -5.07
CA SER A 290 5.38 -13.73 -5.64
C SER A 290 4.33 -13.20 -4.66
N GLU A 291 4.22 -13.76 -3.46
CA GLU A 291 3.17 -13.43 -2.46
C GLU A 291 3.74 -13.37 -1.04
N VAL A 292 3.11 -12.60 -0.14
CA VAL A 292 3.68 -12.21 1.17
C VAL A 292 4.02 -13.37 2.11
N PHE A 293 3.29 -14.49 2.02
CA PHE A 293 3.54 -15.70 2.83
C PHE A 293 4.81 -16.47 2.42
N HIS A 294 5.47 -16.09 1.32
CA HIS A 294 6.81 -16.56 0.96
C HIS A 294 7.95 -15.70 1.57
N ALA A 295 7.63 -14.53 2.13
CA ALA A 295 8.57 -13.48 2.52
C ALA A 295 9.31 -13.74 3.83
N GLU A 296 10.39 -12.97 4.08
CA GLU A 296 11.17 -13.11 5.32
C GLU A 296 10.37 -12.75 6.58
N LYS A 297 9.33 -11.90 6.49
CA LYS A 297 8.41 -11.63 7.62
C LYS A 297 7.82 -12.94 8.15
N TRP A 298 7.15 -13.71 7.29
CA TRP A 298 6.47 -14.95 7.71
C TRP A 298 7.46 -16.11 7.93
N ARG A 299 8.49 -16.25 7.09
CA ARG A 299 9.44 -17.37 7.18
C ARG A 299 10.43 -17.26 8.33
N ARG A 300 10.78 -16.05 8.78
CA ARG A 300 11.89 -15.85 9.73
C ARG A 300 11.58 -14.87 10.85
N ASP A 301 11.15 -13.64 10.52
CA ASP A 301 11.22 -12.49 11.43
C ASP A 301 9.99 -12.31 12.33
N MET A 302 8.84 -12.91 11.98
CA MET A 302 7.66 -13.02 12.83
C MET A 302 7.82 -14.17 13.84
N ASP A 303 7.42 -13.92 15.10
CA ASP A 303 7.37 -14.93 16.15
C ASP A 303 6.41 -16.07 15.77
N CYS A 304 6.76 -17.31 16.09
CA CYS A 304 5.92 -18.48 15.86
C CYS A 304 4.55 -18.38 16.53
N HIS A 305 4.44 -17.68 17.64
CA HIS A 305 3.18 -17.44 18.36
C HIS A 305 2.20 -16.52 17.62
N TYR A 306 2.67 -15.82 16.59
CA TYR A 306 1.84 -14.98 15.72
C TYR A 306 1.55 -15.64 14.37
N LEU A 307 1.98 -16.89 14.17
CA LEU A 307 1.62 -17.74 13.04
C LEU A 307 0.53 -18.73 13.48
N SER A 308 0.09 -19.64 12.58
CA SER A 308 -0.86 -20.69 12.95
C SER A 308 -0.20 -21.68 13.94
N PRO A 309 -0.76 -21.90 15.15
CA PRO A 309 -0.04 -22.59 16.23
C PRO A 309 -0.06 -24.12 16.09
N MET A 310 -0.98 -24.69 15.33
CA MET A 310 -1.11 -26.14 15.18
C MET A 310 -1.24 -26.62 13.73
N PHE A 311 -0.95 -27.91 13.56
CA PHE A 311 -1.24 -28.71 12.38
C PHE A 311 -2.29 -29.78 12.71
N ASP A 312 -3.36 -29.86 11.91
CA ASP A 312 -4.33 -30.95 11.96
C ASP A 312 -3.88 -32.13 11.08
N SER A 313 -3.82 -33.32 11.67
CA SER A 313 -3.59 -34.59 10.99
C SER A 313 -4.84 -35.50 11.06
N ASN A 314 -5.96 -35.03 10.51
CA ASN A 314 -7.25 -35.75 10.44
C ASN A 314 -7.93 -35.95 11.81
N GLY A 315 -7.99 -34.91 12.64
CA GLY A 315 -8.52 -34.91 13.99
C GLY A 315 -7.49 -35.26 15.08
N VAL A 316 -6.21 -35.36 14.72
CA VAL A 316 -5.09 -35.41 15.67
C VAL A 316 -4.29 -34.13 15.52
N HIS A 317 -4.38 -33.25 16.52
CA HIS A 317 -3.80 -31.92 16.47
C HIS A 317 -2.40 -31.92 17.09
N PHE A 318 -1.45 -31.27 16.42
CA PHE A 318 -0.07 -31.10 16.87
C PHE A 318 0.22 -29.62 17.01
N TYR A 319 0.57 -29.15 18.21
CA TYR A 319 0.87 -27.73 18.45
C TYR A 319 2.39 -27.46 18.40
N ILE A 320 2.74 -26.19 18.17
CA ILE A 320 4.07 -25.68 18.52
C ILE A 320 4.29 -25.75 20.03
N ASP A 321 5.55 -25.80 20.44
CA ASP A 321 6.01 -25.92 21.84
C ASP A 321 5.58 -27.21 22.57
N GLU A 322 4.97 -28.19 21.89
CA GLU A 322 4.58 -29.49 22.46
C GLU A 322 5.52 -30.65 22.12
N LEU A 323 5.75 -31.54 23.08
CA LEU A 323 6.44 -32.81 22.83
C LEU A 323 5.57 -33.73 21.95
N SER A 324 6.08 -34.03 20.75
CA SER A 324 5.45 -34.90 19.76
C SER A 324 6.36 -36.07 19.39
N ARG A 325 5.78 -37.18 18.92
CA ARG A 325 6.51 -38.39 18.50
C ARG A 325 6.37 -38.66 17.01
N LEU A 326 7.50 -38.91 16.36
CA LEU A 326 7.59 -39.36 14.97
C LEU A 326 7.31 -40.87 14.83
N ALA A 327 6.93 -41.29 13.63
CA ALA A 327 6.64 -42.69 13.28
C ALA A 327 7.84 -43.64 13.46
N ASP A 328 9.07 -43.12 13.44
CA ASP A 328 10.31 -43.86 13.72
C ASP A 328 10.66 -43.95 15.23
N GLY A 329 9.84 -43.33 16.09
CA GLY A 329 10.00 -43.32 17.55
C GLY A 329 10.82 -42.16 18.11
N ARG A 330 11.40 -41.28 17.28
CA ARG A 330 12.06 -40.06 17.77
C ARG A 330 11.05 -39.10 18.39
N LEU A 331 11.48 -38.38 19.42
CA LEU A 331 10.74 -37.28 20.03
C LEU A 331 11.21 -35.95 19.47
N VAL A 332 10.28 -35.01 19.28
CA VAL A 332 10.51 -33.68 18.71
C VAL A 332 9.61 -32.65 19.39
N ILE A 333 9.95 -31.37 19.28
CA ILE A 333 9.07 -30.24 19.64
C ILE A 333 8.93 -29.34 18.40
N PRO A 334 7.75 -29.25 17.75
CA PRO A 334 7.51 -28.34 16.65
C PRO A 334 7.63 -26.87 17.08
N LEU A 335 8.12 -26.02 16.18
CA LEU A 335 8.37 -24.59 16.41
C LEU A 335 7.67 -23.71 15.39
N ARG A 336 7.66 -24.10 14.12
CA ARG A 336 6.97 -23.39 13.03
C ARG A 336 6.50 -24.38 11.98
N TRP A 337 5.21 -24.38 11.70
CA TRP A 337 4.62 -25.09 10.56
C TRP A 337 4.86 -24.32 9.27
N LEU A 338 5.15 -25.01 8.17
CA LEU A 338 5.42 -24.41 6.85
C LEU A 338 4.96 -25.32 5.71
N THR A 339 4.60 -24.72 4.57
CA THR A 339 4.17 -25.44 3.37
C THR A 339 5.31 -25.57 2.36
N PHE A 340 5.52 -26.77 1.82
CA PHE A 340 6.41 -27.01 0.67
C PHE A 340 5.85 -28.15 -0.20
N GLN A 341 5.85 -27.99 -1.53
CA GLN A 341 5.28 -28.98 -2.48
C GLN A 341 3.85 -29.43 -2.08
N LYS A 342 3.01 -28.49 -1.62
CA LYS A 342 1.65 -28.73 -1.05
C LYS A 342 1.58 -29.65 0.18
N ARG A 343 2.70 -29.97 0.83
CA ARG A 343 2.74 -30.69 2.11
C ARG A 343 3.10 -29.75 3.24
N VAL A 344 2.65 -30.08 4.45
CA VAL A 344 3.08 -29.40 5.66
C VAL A 344 4.35 -30.07 6.18
N TYR A 345 5.32 -29.24 6.54
CA TYR A 345 6.52 -29.59 7.29
C TYR A 345 6.53 -28.77 8.58
N ALA A 346 7.40 -29.14 9.53
CA ALA A 346 7.74 -28.29 10.66
C ALA A 346 9.25 -28.10 10.78
N ASP A 347 9.66 -26.89 11.14
CA ASP A 347 10.88 -26.70 11.93
C ASP A 347 10.61 -27.24 13.34
N ALA A 348 11.49 -28.12 13.83
CA ALA A 348 11.34 -28.72 15.15
C ALA A 348 12.69 -28.89 15.86
N PHE A 349 12.73 -28.81 17.19
CA PHE A 349 13.87 -29.29 17.96
C PHE A 349 13.80 -30.81 18.14
N LEU A 350 14.94 -31.49 18.01
CA LEU A 350 15.04 -32.90 18.37
C LEU A 350 15.09 -33.04 19.90
N VAL A 351 14.31 -33.97 20.46
CA VAL A 351 14.38 -34.35 21.87
C VAL A 351 15.06 -35.71 21.99
N THR A 352 16.09 -35.77 22.83
CA THR A 352 16.87 -36.98 23.12
C THR A 352 16.67 -37.40 24.57
N LEU A 353 16.88 -38.68 24.88
CA LEU A 353 16.81 -39.20 26.24
C LEU A 353 18.23 -39.35 26.82
N SER A 354 18.41 -38.90 28.05
CA SER A 354 19.63 -39.06 28.84
C SER A 354 19.84 -40.53 29.22
N TYR A 355 21.03 -40.85 29.74
CA TYR A 355 21.32 -42.20 30.27
C TYR A 355 20.35 -42.63 31.41
N ASN A 356 19.72 -41.66 32.08
CA ASN A 356 18.73 -41.91 33.14
C ASN A 356 17.30 -42.05 32.61
N GLY A 357 17.06 -41.88 31.29
CA GLY A 357 15.74 -41.81 30.67
C GLY A 357 15.07 -40.43 30.70
N GLU A 358 15.82 -39.38 31.05
CA GLU A 358 15.29 -38.01 31.18
C GLU A 358 15.40 -37.24 29.85
N ALA A 359 14.43 -36.39 29.50
CA ALA A 359 14.41 -35.65 28.24
C ALA A 359 15.39 -34.47 28.19
N VAL A 360 16.03 -34.28 27.03
CA VAL A 360 16.98 -33.21 26.71
C VAL A 360 16.67 -32.65 25.31
N ILE A 361 16.37 -31.35 25.23
CA ILE A 361 16.04 -30.63 23.98
C ILE A 361 17.34 -30.19 23.29
N CYS A 362 17.49 -30.48 21.99
CA CYS A 362 18.64 -30.07 21.18
C CYS A 362 18.43 -28.68 20.55
N GLU A 363 18.33 -27.64 21.39
CA GLU A 363 18.01 -26.26 20.97
C GLU A 363 19.05 -25.62 20.02
N ASN A 364 20.24 -26.24 19.89
CA ASN A 364 21.33 -25.77 19.04
C ASN A 364 21.22 -26.20 17.56
N GLN A 365 20.26 -27.06 17.21
CA GLN A 365 19.98 -27.44 15.82
C GLN A 365 18.51 -27.83 15.65
N SER A 366 17.75 -26.96 14.99
CA SER A 366 16.45 -27.30 14.40
C SER A 366 16.62 -28.33 13.28
N ILE A 367 15.67 -29.25 13.18
CA ILE A 367 15.52 -30.20 12.08
C ILE A 367 14.21 -29.93 11.34
N LEU A 368 14.19 -30.16 10.03
CA LEU A 368 12.96 -30.19 9.27
C LEU A 368 12.33 -31.59 9.36
N ILE A 369 11.02 -31.65 9.61
CA ILE A 369 10.23 -32.90 9.59
C ILE A 369 9.05 -32.76 8.63
N ASP A 370 8.77 -33.78 7.80
CA ASP A 370 7.51 -33.88 7.06
C ASP A 370 6.41 -34.18 8.10
N ALA A 371 5.37 -33.35 8.17
CA ALA A 371 4.35 -33.45 9.23
C ALA A 371 3.54 -34.76 9.14
N SER A 372 3.51 -35.43 7.99
CA SER A 372 2.93 -36.78 7.85
C SER A 372 3.71 -37.87 8.58
N THR A 373 4.91 -37.57 9.10
CA THR A 373 5.68 -38.49 9.96
C THR A 373 5.32 -38.38 11.44
N LEU A 374 4.50 -37.41 11.86
CA LEU A 374 4.00 -37.29 13.23
C LEU A 374 2.97 -38.40 13.53
N LYS A 375 3.03 -38.97 14.73
CA LYS A 375 2.25 -40.17 15.12
C LYS A 375 1.58 -40.09 16.49
N SER A 376 2.11 -39.30 17.43
CA SER A 376 1.47 -39.07 18.73
C SER A 376 1.77 -37.65 19.19
N ASN A 377 0.74 -36.90 19.59
CA ASN A 377 0.90 -35.57 20.17
C ASN A 377 1.19 -35.65 21.68
N TYR A 378 1.21 -34.52 22.38
CA TYR A 378 1.48 -34.51 23.82
C TYR A 378 0.42 -35.25 24.63
N LEU A 379 -0.85 -35.12 24.27
CA LEU A 379 -1.98 -35.75 24.97
C LEU A 379 -2.00 -37.28 24.77
N ASP A 380 -1.71 -37.77 23.56
CA ASP A 380 -1.48 -39.20 23.29
C ASP A 380 -0.37 -39.75 24.20
N LEU A 381 0.78 -39.06 24.27
CA LEU A 381 1.91 -39.46 25.11
C LEU A 381 1.55 -39.41 26.61
N GLN A 382 0.67 -38.50 27.02
CA GLN A 382 0.15 -38.41 28.38
C GLN A 382 -0.73 -39.62 28.73
N ASP A 383 -1.70 -39.95 27.88
CA ASP A 383 -2.61 -41.08 28.08
C ASP A 383 -1.88 -42.43 28.06
N TYR A 384 -0.88 -42.58 27.18
CA TYR A 384 -0.02 -43.78 27.16
C TYR A 384 0.96 -43.85 28.34
N ASN A 385 1.08 -42.78 29.14
CA ASN A 385 2.08 -42.61 30.21
C ASN A 385 3.53 -42.73 29.67
N GLU A 386 3.76 -42.21 28.45
CA GLU A 386 5.04 -42.24 27.73
C GLU A 386 5.79 -40.90 27.74
N ILE A 387 5.29 -39.88 28.45
CA ILE A 387 6.02 -38.62 28.66
C ILE A 387 7.28 -38.89 29.52
N PRO A 388 8.49 -38.60 29.01
CA PRO A 388 9.74 -38.75 29.77
C PRO A 388 9.87 -37.69 30.87
N PRO A 389 10.51 -37.98 32.02
CA PRO A 389 10.84 -36.98 33.02
C PRO A 389 11.83 -35.94 32.46
N TRP A 390 11.67 -34.67 32.81
CA TRP A 390 12.50 -33.58 32.25
C TRP A 390 13.85 -33.42 32.96
N THR A 391 14.96 -33.45 32.21
CA THR A 391 16.31 -33.26 32.79
C THR A 391 16.56 -31.79 33.15
N CYS A 392 16.37 -31.40 34.41
CA CYS A 392 16.67 -30.04 34.86
C CYS A 392 18.14 -29.81 35.28
N ASN A 393 19.02 -30.83 35.18
CA ASN A 393 20.37 -30.80 35.75
C ASN A 393 21.46 -31.42 34.84
N ILE A 394 21.80 -30.75 33.73
CA ILE A 394 23.11 -30.92 33.09
C ILE A 394 23.84 -29.57 33.05
N ARG A 395 24.73 -29.36 34.04
CA ARG A 395 25.82 -28.38 33.88
C ARG A 395 26.81 -28.90 32.82
N MET A 396 27.47 -27.98 32.11
CA MET A 396 28.63 -28.19 31.22
C MET A 396 28.39 -28.45 29.71
N THR A 397 27.38 -27.82 29.10
CA THR A 397 27.49 -27.34 27.69
C THR A 397 26.70 -26.04 27.49
N ALA A 398 27.19 -25.15 26.62
CA ALA A 398 26.60 -23.83 26.36
C ALA A 398 25.33 -23.86 25.48
N CYS A 399 24.58 -24.97 25.54
CA CYS A 399 23.38 -25.24 24.73
C CYS A 399 22.21 -25.74 25.59
N ALA A 400 22.31 -25.65 26.92
CA ALA A 400 21.32 -26.13 27.89
C ALA A 400 20.81 -25.01 28.82
N GLU A 401 21.07 -23.75 28.46
CA GLU A 401 20.75 -22.57 29.28
C GLU A 401 19.39 -21.94 28.91
N THR A 402 18.86 -22.26 27.73
CA THR A 402 17.62 -21.71 27.16
C THR A 402 16.37 -22.47 27.59
N ALA A 403 16.34 -23.81 27.53
CA ALA A 403 15.15 -24.64 27.81
C ALA A 403 14.46 -24.40 29.17
N LEU A 404 15.19 -23.88 30.16
CA LEU A 404 14.67 -23.56 31.50
C LEU A 404 14.38 -22.06 31.71
N GLN A 405 14.80 -21.19 30.77
CA GLN A 405 14.44 -19.78 30.69
C GLN A 405 13.27 -19.52 29.73
N SER A 406 13.08 -20.37 28.72
CA SER A 406 11.96 -20.31 27.76
C SER A 406 10.64 -20.83 28.33
N GLY A 407 10.69 -21.60 29.42
CA GLY A 407 9.49 -22.14 30.08
C GLY A 407 8.78 -23.25 29.30
N LEU A 408 9.36 -23.78 28.22
CA LEU A 408 8.74 -24.75 27.32
C LEU A 408 8.06 -25.94 28.05
N PRO A 409 8.70 -26.66 29.01
CA PRO A 409 8.05 -27.77 29.71
C PRO A 409 6.89 -27.36 30.63
N ALA A 410 6.74 -26.07 30.95
CA ALA A 410 5.61 -25.53 31.71
C ALA A 410 4.46 -25.04 30.80
N ARG A 411 4.64 -25.12 29.47
CA ARG A 411 3.62 -24.82 28.44
C ARG A 411 3.11 -26.09 27.75
N MET A 412 3.28 -27.27 28.36
CA MET A 412 2.77 -28.54 27.84
C MET A 412 1.71 -29.11 28.81
N PRO A 413 0.45 -29.36 28.38
CA PRO A 413 -0.07 -29.12 27.02
C PRO A 413 -0.15 -27.62 26.69
N ASN A 414 -0.13 -27.30 25.39
CA ASN A 414 -0.18 -25.91 24.92
C ASN A 414 -1.50 -25.24 25.36
N PRO A 415 -1.48 -24.06 26.01
CA PRO A 415 -2.68 -23.32 26.41
C PRO A 415 -3.72 -23.14 25.29
N ASP A 416 -3.27 -23.03 24.04
CA ASP A 416 -4.10 -22.86 22.85
C ASP A 416 -5.06 -24.05 22.63
N CYS A 417 -4.73 -25.25 23.13
CA CYS A 417 -5.61 -26.41 23.14
C CYS A 417 -6.94 -26.14 23.87
N VAL A 418 -6.91 -25.30 24.91
CA VAL A 418 -8.10 -24.93 25.70
C VAL A 418 -8.99 -23.94 24.94
N ILE A 419 -8.38 -23.08 24.12
CA ILE A 419 -9.08 -22.14 23.23
C ILE A 419 -9.73 -22.90 22.08
N ALA A 420 -8.98 -23.85 21.49
CA ALA A 420 -9.42 -24.67 20.36
C ALA A 420 -10.58 -25.62 20.71
N GLY A 421 -10.69 -26.07 21.96
CA GLY A 421 -11.81 -26.89 22.46
C GLY A 421 -11.93 -28.31 21.87
N GLY A 422 -11.05 -28.69 20.94
CA GLY A 422 -11.12 -29.92 20.15
C GLY A 422 -11.26 -29.69 18.65
N ASP A 423 -11.49 -28.46 18.19
CA ASP A 423 -11.51 -28.08 16.77
C ASP A 423 -10.12 -27.59 16.28
N PRO A 424 -9.86 -27.51 14.95
CA PRO A 424 -8.60 -26.97 14.42
C PRO A 424 -8.48 -25.45 14.62
N LEU A 425 -7.35 -25.00 15.17
CA LEU A 425 -7.05 -23.59 15.44
C LEU A 425 -6.02 -23.03 14.44
N TYR A 426 -6.41 -21.98 13.72
CA TYR A 426 -5.59 -21.33 12.68
C TYR A 426 -5.55 -19.82 12.84
N THR A 427 -4.46 -19.20 12.41
CA THR A 427 -4.23 -17.76 12.52
C THR A 427 -4.52 -17.07 11.20
N SER A 428 -5.45 -16.11 11.21
CA SER A 428 -5.72 -15.26 10.05
C SER A 428 -4.88 -13.99 10.11
N GLN A 429 -4.09 -13.77 9.07
CA GLN A 429 -3.21 -12.60 8.91
C GLN A 429 -3.90 -11.59 7.99
N VAL A 430 -3.93 -10.31 8.39
CA VAL A 430 -4.69 -9.26 7.68
C VAL A 430 -3.83 -8.03 7.43
N ASP A 431 -4.05 -7.42 6.26
CA ASP A 431 -3.49 -6.13 5.87
C ASP A 431 -4.48 -5.00 6.14
N PHE A 432 -4.00 -3.91 6.75
CA PHE A 432 -4.81 -2.74 7.09
C PHE A 432 -4.62 -1.63 6.05
N PHE A 433 -5.73 -1.12 5.53
CA PHE A 433 -5.78 0.07 4.68
C PHE A 433 -6.59 1.18 5.36
N CYS A 434 -6.06 2.39 5.36
CA CYS A 434 -6.69 3.61 5.87
C CYS A 434 -6.41 4.76 4.89
N ASP A 435 -7.42 5.59 4.62
CA ASP A 435 -7.38 6.55 3.52
C ASP A 435 -8.40 7.69 3.75
N ASP A 436 -8.15 8.88 3.19
CA ASP A 436 -9.09 10.00 3.22
C ASP A 436 -9.88 10.07 1.91
N VAL A 437 -11.21 9.86 1.99
CA VAL A 437 -12.04 9.65 0.79
C VAL A 437 -12.38 10.98 0.09
N SER A 438 -11.39 11.52 -0.61
CA SER A 438 -11.52 12.68 -1.50
C SER A 438 -12.30 12.34 -2.79
N GLY A 439 -12.92 13.37 -3.39
CA GLY A 439 -14.02 13.21 -4.37
C GLY A 439 -13.68 12.67 -5.76
N ASN A 440 -12.43 12.28 -6.06
CA ASN A 440 -12.00 11.99 -7.44
C ASN A 440 -12.50 10.62 -7.95
N HIS A 441 -13.30 10.58 -9.02
CA HIS A 441 -13.87 9.34 -9.58
C HIS A 441 -12.91 8.66 -10.55
N SER A 442 -12.32 7.52 -10.16
CA SER A 442 -11.50 6.70 -11.07
C SER A 442 -11.33 5.23 -10.64
N LYS A 443 -12.34 4.38 -10.94
CA LYS A 443 -12.27 2.93 -11.30
C LYS A 443 -13.61 2.23 -11.06
N GLU A 444 -13.86 1.18 -11.83
CA GLU A 444 -14.88 0.16 -11.57
C GLU A 444 -14.20 -1.10 -11.01
N MET A 445 -14.93 -1.91 -10.24
CA MET A 445 -14.42 -3.13 -9.57
C MET A 445 -15.03 -4.40 -10.16
N THR A 446 -14.40 -5.57 -9.91
CA THR A 446 -14.91 -6.89 -10.30
C THR A 446 -14.88 -7.88 -9.13
N PHE A 447 -15.69 -8.96 -9.18
CA PHE A 447 -15.77 -10.03 -8.17
C PHE A 447 -14.43 -10.64 -7.73
N LYS A 448 -13.39 -10.47 -8.54
CA LYS A 448 -12.04 -11.03 -8.34
C LYS A 448 -11.33 -10.41 -7.13
N GLU A 449 -11.80 -9.28 -6.61
CA GLU A 449 -11.27 -8.59 -5.42
C GLU A 449 -12.07 -8.90 -4.14
N SER A 450 -12.78 -10.03 -4.11
CA SER A 450 -13.68 -10.51 -3.03
C SER A 450 -13.05 -10.82 -1.66
N HIS A 451 -11.79 -10.45 -1.46
CA HIS A 451 -11.01 -10.58 -0.22
C HIS A 451 -10.64 -9.22 0.40
N ILE A 452 -11.07 -8.11 -0.20
CA ILE A 452 -11.04 -6.78 0.42
C ILE A 452 -12.41 -6.54 1.06
N HIS A 453 -12.41 -6.08 2.31
CA HIS A 453 -13.63 -5.94 3.12
C HIS A 453 -13.68 -4.58 3.82
N PHE A 454 -14.84 -3.94 3.77
CA PHE A 454 -15.10 -2.71 4.52
C PHE A 454 -15.39 -3.00 5.99
N THR A 455 -14.60 -2.41 6.87
CA THR A 455 -14.71 -2.52 8.34
C THR A 455 -15.48 -1.36 8.95
N SER A 456 -14.99 -0.11 8.85
CA SER A 456 -15.59 1.06 9.48
C SER A 456 -15.41 2.34 8.66
N THR A 457 -16.19 3.37 8.99
CA THR A 457 -15.94 4.75 8.55
C THR A 457 -16.53 5.75 9.53
N SER A 458 -16.01 6.97 9.52
CA SER A 458 -16.57 8.10 10.25
C SER A 458 -16.25 9.40 9.52
N GLN A 459 -17.15 10.37 9.56
CA GLN A 459 -16.88 11.71 9.03
C GLN A 459 -15.94 12.53 9.92
N HIS A 460 -15.62 12.04 11.12
CA HIS A 460 -14.83 12.80 12.07
C HIS A 460 -13.94 11.95 13.02
N ALA A 461 -13.99 10.61 12.95
CA ALA A 461 -13.05 9.71 13.65
C ALA A 461 -11.77 9.52 12.83
N SER A 462 -10.62 9.76 13.43
CA SER A 462 -9.30 9.47 12.86
C SER A 462 -9.12 7.97 12.55
N SER A 463 -8.10 7.67 11.74
CA SER A 463 -7.76 6.27 11.42
C SER A 463 -7.38 5.49 12.69
N THR A 464 -6.66 6.16 13.62
CA THR A 464 -6.21 5.59 14.90
C THR A 464 -7.34 5.38 15.92
N GLU A 465 -8.33 6.28 15.98
CA GLU A 465 -9.54 6.09 16.81
C GLU A 465 -10.39 4.91 16.33
N GLN A 466 -10.59 4.77 15.00
CA GLN A 466 -11.32 3.63 14.43
C GLN A 466 -10.56 2.32 14.66
N PHE A 467 -9.22 2.34 14.51
CA PHE A 467 -8.39 1.17 14.75
C PHE A 467 -8.43 0.67 16.20
N TYR A 468 -8.54 1.57 17.19
CA TYR A 468 -8.70 1.20 18.60
C TYR A 468 -10.01 0.42 18.86
N SER A 469 -11.12 0.79 18.22
CA SER A 469 -12.36 0.00 18.29
C SER A 469 -12.21 -1.35 17.58
N LEU A 470 -11.54 -1.39 16.42
CA LEU A 470 -11.27 -2.63 15.70
C LEU A 470 -10.39 -3.61 16.50
N LYS A 471 -9.31 -3.13 17.13
CA LYS A 471 -8.41 -3.93 17.99
C LYS A 471 -9.19 -4.65 19.10
N LYS A 472 -10.15 -3.98 19.75
CA LYS A 472 -10.94 -4.57 20.85
C LYS A 472 -11.86 -5.72 20.46
N VAL A 473 -12.10 -5.90 19.16
CA VAL A 473 -13.01 -6.92 18.65
C VAL A 473 -12.26 -8.23 18.33
N ILE A 474 -10.91 -8.23 18.33
CA ILE A 474 -10.10 -9.34 17.81
C ILE A 474 -8.79 -9.59 18.56
N ASP A 475 -8.47 -10.87 18.75
CA ASP A 475 -7.10 -11.35 18.95
C ASP A 475 -6.51 -11.70 17.57
N MET A 476 -5.95 -10.71 16.87
CA MET A 476 -5.47 -10.84 15.48
C MET A 476 -4.14 -10.13 15.28
N TYR A 477 -3.30 -10.66 14.40
CA TYR A 477 -1.97 -10.10 14.10
C TYR A 477 -1.95 -9.35 12.76
N GLY A 478 -1.24 -8.22 12.73
CA GLY A 478 -1.13 -7.37 11.54
C GLY A 478 -0.01 -7.79 10.60
N ASN A 479 -0.33 -8.04 9.33
CA ASN A 479 0.67 -8.36 8.31
C ASN A 479 1.31 -7.09 7.72
N ALA A 480 0.52 -6.17 7.17
CA ALA A 480 1.00 -4.87 6.69
C ALA A 480 0.03 -3.75 7.04
N ALA A 481 0.54 -2.51 7.07
CA ALA A 481 -0.29 -1.32 6.95
C ALA A 481 -0.02 -0.67 5.58
N THR A 482 -0.80 -1.12 4.58
CA THR A 482 -0.77 -0.61 3.21
C THR A 482 -1.64 0.64 3.17
N SER A 483 -1.04 1.83 3.08
CA SER A 483 -1.79 3.09 3.10
C SER A 483 -0.98 4.18 2.41
N ASP A 484 -1.60 5.33 2.19
CA ASP A 484 -0.94 6.55 1.73
C ASP A 484 0.26 6.97 2.64
N ASN A 485 1.12 7.88 2.18
CA ASN A 485 2.32 8.28 2.91
C ASN A 485 2.05 9.08 4.21
N PRO A 486 1.19 10.12 4.22
CA PRO A 486 0.53 10.67 5.41
C PRO A 486 -0.10 9.62 6.34
N ALA A 487 -0.96 8.72 5.86
CA ALA A 487 -1.61 7.71 6.70
C ALA A 487 -0.58 6.77 7.37
N GLN A 488 0.41 6.29 6.61
CA GLN A 488 1.55 5.54 7.16
C GLN A 488 2.44 6.37 8.10
N SER A 489 2.37 7.72 8.05
CA SER A 489 3.04 8.60 9.02
C SER A 489 2.27 8.67 10.33
N GLU A 490 0.93 8.73 10.30
CA GLU A 490 0.06 8.67 11.49
C GLU A 490 0.23 7.31 12.19
N GLN A 491 0.11 6.21 11.44
CA GLN A 491 0.28 4.83 11.93
C GLN A 491 1.66 4.56 12.57
N CYS A 492 2.69 5.32 12.18
CA CYS A 492 4.04 5.26 12.77
C CYS A 492 4.28 6.26 13.92
N SER A 493 3.28 7.06 14.30
CA SER A 493 3.41 8.18 15.26
C SER A 493 4.54 9.15 14.88
N HIS A 494 4.72 9.39 13.57
CA HIS A 494 5.85 10.15 13.03
C HIS A 494 5.48 11.63 12.79
N ALA A 495 6.26 12.53 13.39
CA ALA A 495 6.03 13.99 13.44
C ALA A 495 6.23 14.75 12.12
N GLY A 496 6.32 14.05 11.00
CA GLY A 496 6.34 14.66 9.66
C GLY A 496 7.64 15.38 9.26
N SER A 497 7.54 16.10 8.14
CA SER A 497 8.67 16.67 7.39
C SER A 497 9.42 17.82 8.08
N GLN A 498 8.78 18.48 9.07
CA GLN A 498 9.35 19.62 9.79
C GLN A 498 10.21 19.20 10.99
N SER A 499 10.11 17.94 11.44
CA SER A 499 10.89 17.41 12.55
C SER A 499 12.39 17.23 12.22
N CYS A 500 13.23 17.03 13.26
CA CYS A 500 14.64 16.72 13.03
C CYS A 500 14.85 15.32 12.42
N HIS A 501 13.96 14.36 12.65
CA HIS A 501 14.09 12.98 12.15
C HIS A 501 12.90 12.59 11.26
N ASN A 502 12.87 13.20 10.08
CA ASN A 502 11.74 13.20 9.13
C ASN A 502 11.44 11.88 8.40
N CYS A 503 11.99 10.74 8.84
CA CYS A 503 11.71 9.41 8.29
C CYS A 503 10.97 8.51 9.30
N ARG A 504 9.85 7.89 8.86
CA ARG A 504 9.09 6.93 9.67
C ARG A 504 9.78 5.57 9.89
N LYS A 505 10.73 5.18 9.03
CA LYS A 505 11.47 3.90 9.11
C LYS A 505 12.83 4.00 9.82
N CYS A 506 13.47 5.18 9.89
CA CYS A 506 14.77 5.33 10.53
C CYS A 506 15.03 6.73 11.13
N ASN A 507 16.02 6.79 12.03
CA ASN A 507 16.49 8.02 12.69
C ASN A 507 17.49 8.81 11.82
N LEU A 508 17.30 8.82 10.49
CA LEU A 508 18.01 9.78 9.63
C LEU A 508 17.56 11.20 9.99
N GLY A 509 18.48 12.16 9.97
CA GLY A 509 18.13 13.59 10.08
C GLY A 509 19.10 14.39 10.94
N GLY A 510 18.58 15.47 11.53
CA GLY A 510 19.29 16.42 12.36
C GLY A 510 18.70 17.83 12.23
N GLU A 511 19.43 18.86 12.66
CA GLU A 511 19.07 20.23 12.30
C GLU A 511 19.12 20.41 10.77
N LYS A 512 18.22 21.22 10.19
CA LYS A 512 18.24 21.59 8.75
C LYS A 512 19.52 22.32 8.29
N LYS A 513 20.42 22.68 9.23
CA LYS A 513 21.79 23.15 8.98
C LYS A 513 22.78 22.00 8.80
N LEU A 514 22.66 20.94 9.59
CA LEU A 514 23.51 19.74 9.49
C LEU A 514 23.28 19.02 8.16
N LEU A 515 22.03 18.90 7.71
CA LEU A 515 21.68 18.31 6.41
C LEU A 515 22.15 19.11 5.19
N LYS A 516 22.85 20.23 5.39
CA LYS A 516 23.48 21.07 4.37
C LYS A 516 25.02 21.08 4.45
N THR A 517 25.62 20.28 5.33
CA THR A 517 27.06 19.97 5.27
C THR A 517 27.30 18.78 4.36
N ASP A 518 28.50 18.65 3.81
CA ASP A 518 28.92 17.53 2.96
C ASP A 518 28.53 16.17 3.57
N ASP A 519 28.90 15.93 4.84
CA ASP A 519 28.61 14.69 5.56
C ASP A 519 27.11 14.47 5.79
N GLY A 520 26.37 15.53 6.14
CA GLY A 520 24.93 15.48 6.35
C GLY A 520 24.17 15.19 5.05
N TYR A 521 24.58 15.81 3.94
CA TYR A 521 24.00 15.55 2.63
C TYR A 521 24.35 14.14 2.11
N ILE A 522 25.60 13.70 2.29
CA ILE A 522 26.02 12.32 1.95
C ILE A 522 25.25 11.28 2.77
N SER A 523 24.84 11.59 4.00
CA SER A 523 24.01 10.68 4.82
C SER A 523 22.64 10.37 4.19
N LEU A 524 22.05 11.29 3.42
CA LEU A 524 20.72 11.13 2.83
C LEU A 524 20.66 9.99 1.79
N PHE A 525 21.81 9.63 1.21
CA PHE A 525 22.01 8.53 0.26
C PHE A 525 22.26 7.17 0.96
N LYS A 526 21.94 7.06 2.25
CA LYS A 526 22.08 5.84 3.04
C LYS A 526 20.93 5.72 4.04
N LYS A 527 20.49 4.50 4.29
CA LYS A 527 19.57 4.17 5.39
C LYS A 527 20.19 4.58 6.75
N GLY A 528 19.43 5.34 7.54
CA GLY A 528 19.79 5.67 8.93
C GLY A 528 19.56 4.49 9.90
N THR A 529 19.86 4.68 11.18
CA THR A 529 19.54 3.69 12.22
C THR A 529 18.03 3.42 12.25
N SER A 530 17.59 2.19 11.96
CA SER A 530 16.16 1.84 11.96
C SER A 530 15.45 2.24 13.25
N ARG A 531 14.20 2.68 13.11
CA ARG A 531 13.23 2.79 14.21
C ARG A 531 12.73 1.39 14.61
N SER A 532 11.89 1.35 15.64
CA SER A 532 11.28 0.15 16.22
C SER A 532 10.07 0.55 17.06
N LYS A 533 9.00 -0.23 17.05
CA LYS A 533 7.77 -0.06 17.85
C LYS A 533 8.08 0.30 19.31
N GLU A 534 8.97 -0.47 19.94
CA GLU A 534 9.33 -0.33 21.36
C GLU A 534 10.01 1.02 21.64
N GLY A 535 10.84 1.48 20.71
CA GLY A 535 11.51 2.78 20.78
C GLY A 535 10.57 3.97 20.55
N VAL A 536 9.55 3.82 19.69
CA VAL A 536 8.50 4.84 19.49
C VAL A 536 7.62 4.92 20.74
N LEU A 537 7.14 3.79 21.24
CA LEU A 537 6.33 3.71 22.45
C LEU A 537 7.07 4.26 23.69
N SER A 538 8.37 3.97 23.84
CA SER A 538 9.21 4.50 24.94
C SER A 538 9.32 6.03 24.92
N GLU A 539 9.38 6.65 23.74
CA GLU A 539 9.42 8.11 23.57
C GLU A 539 8.05 8.74 23.86
N LEU A 540 6.95 8.14 23.40
CA LEU A 540 5.59 8.60 23.75
C LEU A 540 5.32 8.49 25.26
N GLN A 541 5.72 7.38 25.88
CA GLN A 541 5.69 7.22 27.34
C GLN A 541 6.51 8.30 28.06
N ALA A 542 7.67 8.70 27.53
CA ALA A 542 8.46 9.79 28.07
C ALA A 542 7.77 11.16 27.90
N GLN A 543 7.08 11.41 26.78
CA GLN A 543 6.30 12.64 26.54
C GLN A 543 5.08 12.74 27.46
N VAL A 544 4.31 11.66 27.63
CA VAL A 544 3.20 11.57 28.59
C VAL A 544 3.71 11.77 30.01
N ALA A 545 4.80 11.08 30.40
CA ALA A 545 5.42 11.29 31.71
C ALA A 545 5.91 12.74 31.93
N ALA A 546 6.40 13.42 30.88
CA ALA A 546 6.76 14.84 30.98
C ALA A 546 5.53 15.73 31.25
N ALA A 547 4.40 15.46 30.59
CA ALA A 547 3.13 16.15 30.84
C ALA A 547 2.63 15.91 32.28
N THR A 548 2.60 14.65 32.74
CA THR A 548 2.18 14.29 34.11
C THR A 548 3.06 14.91 35.20
N ASN A 549 4.36 15.12 34.93
CA ASN A 549 5.28 15.82 35.85
C ASN A 549 5.25 17.37 35.70
N GLY A 550 4.31 17.93 34.94
CA GLY A 550 4.10 19.39 34.86
C GLY A 550 5.11 20.15 33.99
N ALA A 551 5.65 19.51 32.95
CA ALA A 551 6.48 20.18 31.94
C ALA A 551 5.68 21.23 31.15
N SER A 552 6.36 22.13 30.45
CA SER A 552 5.70 23.08 29.54
C SER A 552 5.44 22.45 28.17
N ALA A 553 4.40 22.91 27.47
CA ALA A 553 4.11 22.49 26.09
C ALA A 553 5.34 22.66 25.16
N MET A 554 6.09 23.75 25.32
CA MET A 554 7.34 24.00 24.58
C MET A 554 8.44 22.96 24.86
N HIS A 555 8.48 22.36 26.06
CA HIS A 555 9.40 21.27 26.37
C HIS A 555 9.02 19.99 25.60
N ILE A 556 7.73 19.65 25.58
CA ILE A 556 7.22 18.45 24.88
C ILE A 556 7.33 18.62 23.37
N GLN A 557 6.98 19.79 22.82
CA GLN A 557 7.20 20.14 21.41
C GLN A 557 8.69 20.01 21.01
N LYS A 558 9.62 20.33 21.92
CA LYS A 558 11.06 20.13 21.70
C LYS A 558 11.46 18.65 21.75
N MET A 559 10.85 17.82 22.60
CA MET A 559 11.03 16.36 22.58
C MET A 559 10.59 15.82 21.21
N GLN A 560 9.33 16.08 20.83
CA GLN A 560 8.74 15.66 19.55
C GLN A 560 9.56 16.09 18.33
N THR A 561 10.04 17.33 18.32
CA THR A 561 10.88 17.87 17.25
C THR A 561 12.23 17.14 17.19
N ASN A 562 12.85 16.88 18.34
CA ASN A 562 14.16 16.22 18.44
C ASN A 562 14.09 14.71 18.09
N SER A 563 13.03 14.00 18.46
CA SER A 563 12.86 12.56 18.22
C SER A 563 12.18 12.23 16.89
N GLY A 564 11.46 13.19 16.31
CA GLY A 564 10.60 12.99 15.14
C GLY A 564 9.36 12.14 15.44
N ILE A 565 8.99 12.01 16.71
CA ILE A 565 7.86 11.19 17.18
C ILE A 565 6.80 12.10 17.79
N LYS A 566 5.61 12.10 17.19
CA LYS A 566 4.39 12.76 17.66
C LYS A 566 3.20 11.92 17.17
N ASP A 567 2.35 11.52 18.10
CA ASP A 567 1.18 10.68 17.86
C ASP A 567 -0.09 11.51 18.07
N ALA A 568 -1.01 11.54 17.11
CA ALA A 568 -2.23 12.34 17.24
C ALA A 568 -3.13 11.84 18.39
N TYR A 569 -3.26 10.52 18.51
CA TYR A 569 -4.04 9.84 19.55
C TYR A 569 -3.47 10.10 20.96
N THR A 570 -2.16 9.93 21.15
CA THR A 570 -1.48 10.24 22.43
C THR A 570 -1.47 11.74 22.75
N GLN A 571 -1.45 12.62 21.74
CA GLN A 571 -1.39 14.08 21.93
C GLN A 571 -2.61 14.61 22.69
N TYR A 572 -3.80 14.05 22.49
CA TYR A 572 -5.01 14.38 23.27
C TYR A 572 -4.76 14.27 24.78
N TRP A 573 -4.15 13.18 25.23
CA TRP A 573 -3.85 12.94 26.64
C TRP A 573 -2.73 13.85 27.16
N ILE A 574 -1.74 14.15 26.34
CA ILE A 574 -0.68 15.12 26.67
C ILE A 574 -1.28 16.50 26.94
N ASP A 575 -2.14 17.01 26.05
CA ASP A 575 -2.71 18.34 26.21
C ASP A 575 -3.73 18.41 27.36
N LYS A 576 -4.53 17.36 27.55
CA LYS A 576 -5.42 17.19 28.71
C LYS A 576 -4.66 17.20 30.04
N LEU A 577 -3.52 16.50 30.12
CA LEU A 577 -2.64 16.53 31.30
C LEU A 577 -2.04 17.92 31.55
N LEU A 578 -1.59 18.61 30.49
CA LEU A 578 -1.08 19.97 30.59
C LEU A 578 -2.17 20.96 31.05
N GLU A 579 -3.41 20.79 30.61
CA GLU A 579 -4.56 21.58 31.05
C GLU A 579 -4.92 21.31 32.51
N MET A 580 -5.09 20.04 32.90
CA MET A 580 -5.38 19.65 34.29
C MET A 580 -4.31 20.18 35.25
N TYR A 581 -3.03 20.15 34.86
CA TYR A 581 -1.93 20.73 35.63
C TYR A 581 -2.04 22.25 35.77
N LYS A 582 -2.26 22.99 34.65
CA LYS A 582 -2.47 24.45 34.68
C LYS A 582 -3.65 24.83 35.58
N SER A 583 -4.79 24.14 35.40
CA SER A 583 -6.04 24.44 36.09
C SER A 583 -5.92 24.20 37.60
N LYS A 584 -5.30 23.09 38.04
CA LYS A 584 -5.00 22.85 39.46
C LYS A 584 -4.02 23.87 40.04
N VAL A 585 -2.96 24.25 39.31
CA VAL A 585 -2.02 25.30 39.75
C VAL A 585 -2.69 26.67 39.88
N PHE A 586 -3.70 26.98 39.05
CA PHE A 586 -4.48 28.21 39.13
C PHE A 586 -5.49 28.20 40.29
N GLN A 587 -6.23 27.10 40.46
CA GLN A 587 -7.22 26.93 41.53
C GLN A 587 -6.58 26.81 42.93
N GLN A 588 -5.40 26.19 43.02
CA GLN A 588 -4.72 25.88 44.28
C GLN A 588 -3.27 26.40 44.30
N PRO A 589 -3.04 27.73 44.19
CA PRO A 589 -1.69 28.31 44.03
C PRO A 589 -0.77 28.11 45.23
N ASN A 590 -1.32 27.72 46.39
CA ASN A 590 -0.57 27.41 47.61
C ASN A 590 -0.22 25.91 47.74
N GLN A 591 -0.75 25.03 46.89
CA GLN A 591 -0.47 23.59 46.97
C GLN A 591 0.94 23.29 46.45
N PRO A 592 1.73 22.41 47.11
CA PRO A 592 2.99 21.94 46.57
C PRO A 592 2.80 21.27 45.20
N LYS A 593 3.53 21.73 44.18
CA LYS A 593 3.46 21.18 42.81
C LYS A 593 3.72 19.66 42.75
N SER A 594 4.46 19.12 43.72
CA SER A 594 4.67 17.68 43.90
C SER A 594 3.40 16.89 44.21
N GLU A 595 2.42 17.49 44.88
CA GLU A 595 1.13 16.87 45.19
C GLU A 595 0.23 16.88 43.95
N ILE A 596 0.15 18.01 43.23
CA ILE A 596 -0.55 18.10 41.93
C ILE A 596 -0.01 17.03 40.96
N VAL A 597 1.32 16.87 40.86
CA VAL A 597 1.95 15.82 40.06
C VAL A 597 1.64 14.40 40.56
N GLN A 598 1.46 14.20 41.87
CA GLN A 598 1.07 12.89 42.42
C GLN A 598 -0.40 12.57 42.15
N GLU A 599 -1.29 13.57 42.19
CA GLU A 599 -2.69 13.41 41.80
C GLU A 599 -2.84 13.11 40.30
N LEU A 600 -2.03 13.74 39.44
CA LEU A 600 -2.00 13.42 38.01
C LEU A 600 -1.43 12.02 37.72
N LYS A 601 -0.51 11.52 38.54
CA LYS A 601 -0.07 10.12 38.46
C LYS A 601 -1.20 9.16 38.80
N VAL A 602 -1.84 9.32 39.96
CA VAL A 602 -2.98 8.48 40.37
C VAL A 602 -4.13 8.52 39.34
N PHE A 603 -4.33 9.65 38.66
CA PHE A 603 -5.27 9.75 37.53
C PHE A 603 -4.84 8.90 36.32
N MET A 604 -3.56 8.94 35.92
CA MET A 604 -3.05 8.12 34.81
C MET A 604 -2.92 6.64 35.16
N ASP A 605 -2.56 6.30 36.39
CA ASP A 605 -2.47 4.92 36.90
C ASP A 605 -3.86 4.24 36.94
N ALA A 606 -4.94 5.03 36.92
CA ALA A 606 -6.32 4.58 36.80
C ALA A 606 -6.85 4.51 35.35
N ILE A 607 -6.03 4.88 34.35
CA ILE A 607 -6.38 4.83 32.93
C ILE A 607 -5.68 3.66 32.24
N ASP A 608 -6.50 2.83 31.59
CA ASP A 608 -6.08 1.76 30.69
C ASP A 608 -5.11 2.28 29.60
N GLN A 609 -3.93 1.64 29.48
CA GLN A 609 -2.87 2.10 28.58
C GLN A 609 -3.28 2.04 27.09
N ASP A 610 -4.18 1.13 26.72
CA ASP A 610 -4.72 1.05 25.35
C ASP A 610 -5.63 2.22 25.00
N LYS A 611 -6.01 3.07 25.97
CA LYS A 611 -6.67 4.36 25.71
C LYS A 611 -5.68 5.50 25.46
N ILE A 612 -4.43 5.36 25.91
CA ILE A 612 -3.42 6.42 25.90
C ILE A 612 -2.61 6.40 24.60
N TYR A 613 -2.23 5.20 24.14
CA TYR A 613 -1.36 5.00 22.99
C TYR A 613 -2.12 4.39 21.82
N SER A 614 -1.79 4.82 20.60
CA SER A 614 -2.41 4.30 19.37
C SER A 614 -2.33 2.77 19.27
N GLY A 615 -3.44 2.13 18.88
CA GLY A 615 -3.55 0.67 18.80
C GLY A 615 -2.51 0.01 17.88
N PHE A 616 -2.00 0.73 16.87
CA PHE A 616 -0.90 0.25 16.01
C PHE A 616 0.43 0.06 16.77
N LEU A 617 0.63 0.76 17.89
CA LEU A 617 1.79 0.59 18.77
C LEU A 617 1.58 -0.45 19.88
N THR A 618 0.36 -0.96 20.07
CA THR A 618 0.02 -1.99 21.06
C THR A 618 -0.58 -3.26 20.45
N LEU A 619 -0.58 -3.40 19.12
CA LEU A 619 -0.94 -4.62 18.39
C LEU A 619 0.25 -5.58 18.31
N ASP A 620 0.06 -6.85 18.69
CA ASP A 620 1.13 -7.86 18.64
C ASP A 620 1.34 -8.43 17.22
N GLY A 621 2.52 -9.02 17.00
CA GLY A 621 3.00 -9.45 15.67
C GLY A 621 3.35 -8.33 14.68
N PHE A 622 2.99 -7.09 14.98
CA PHE A 622 3.12 -5.92 14.11
C PHE A 622 4.09 -4.86 14.69
N ASP A 623 4.88 -4.22 13.84
CA ASP A 623 5.67 -3.00 14.13
C ASP A 623 5.54 -2.01 12.97
N PRO A 624 4.81 -0.89 13.13
CA PRO A 624 4.53 0.04 12.02
C PRO A 624 5.79 0.63 11.39
N THR A 625 6.89 0.75 12.16
CA THR A 625 8.17 1.30 11.67
C THR A 625 8.89 0.36 10.68
N LYS A 626 8.46 -0.90 10.59
CA LYS A 626 8.83 -1.84 9.52
C LYS A 626 7.65 -2.08 8.57
N ASP A 627 6.49 -2.37 9.15
CA ASP A 627 5.32 -2.96 8.48
C ASP A 627 4.47 -1.96 7.66
N THR A 628 4.88 -0.69 7.59
CA THR A 628 4.44 0.26 6.56
C THR A 628 5.39 0.20 5.35
N PRO A 629 5.12 -0.57 4.27
CA PRO A 629 6.02 -0.65 3.11
C PRO A 629 6.18 0.70 2.39
N VAL A 630 7.25 0.86 1.61
CA VAL A 630 7.39 1.92 0.61
C VAL A 630 6.32 1.75 -0.47
N GLU A 631 5.15 2.33 -0.22
CA GLU A 631 4.01 2.29 -1.14
C GLU A 631 4.38 2.98 -2.47
N ILE A 632 4.28 2.25 -3.57
CA ILE A 632 4.89 2.62 -4.85
C ILE A 632 4.05 3.62 -5.67
N LEU A 633 2.73 3.64 -5.52
CA LEU A 633 1.86 4.61 -6.19
C LEU A 633 2.09 6.02 -5.64
N HIS A 634 2.10 6.18 -4.32
CA HIS A 634 2.36 7.42 -3.61
C HIS A 634 3.83 7.83 -3.62
N THR A 635 4.77 6.89 -3.50
CA THR A 635 6.21 7.21 -3.43
C THR A 635 6.83 7.41 -4.82
N ILE A 636 6.55 6.51 -5.77
CA ILE A 636 7.14 6.57 -7.12
C ILE A 636 6.30 7.46 -8.03
N LEU A 637 5.03 7.14 -8.28
CA LEU A 637 4.21 7.87 -9.29
C LEU A 637 3.81 9.28 -8.80
N LEU A 638 3.01 9.38 -7.73
CA LEU A 638 2.58 10.65 -7.11
C LEU A 638 3.70 11.32 -6.27
N GLY A 639 4.93 10.82 -6.37
CA GLY A 639 6.13 11.38 -5.75
C GLY A 639 7.19 11.68 -6.79
N ILE A 640 8.11 10.74 -6.99
CA ILE A 640 9.33 10.92 -7.79
C ILE A 640 9.04 11.23 -9.27
N VAL A 641 8.07 10.57 -9.89
CA VAL A 641 7.62 10.84 -11.26
C VAL A 641 6.95 12.21 -11.32
N LYS A 642 6.02 12.54 -10.40
CA LYS A 642 5.42 13.89 -10.30
C LYS A 642 6.48 15.00 -10.14
N TYR A 643 7.56 14.77 -9.39
CA TYR A 643 8.68 15.70 -9.27
C TYR A 643 9.51 15.82 -10.56
N THR A 644 9.75 14.70 -11.25
CA THR A 644 10.48 14.66 -12.54
C THR A 644 9.70 15.34 -13.64
N TRP A 645 8.40 15.06 -13.73
CA TRP A 645 7.44 15.66 -14.63
C TRP A 645 7.38 17.18 -14.46
N HIS A 646 7.09 17.65 -13.25
CA HIS A 646 7.06 19.09 -12.94
C HIS A 646 8.39 19.78 -13.28
N HIS A 647 9.55 19.19 -12.94
CA HIS A 647 10.84 19.79 -13.30
C HIS A 647 11.04 19.89 -14.82
N THR A 648 10.50 18.92 -15.57
CA THR A 648 10.57 18.86 -17.03
C THR A 648 9.67 19.91 -17.69
N HIS A 649 8.35 19.88 -17.47
CA HIS A 649 7.40 20.67 -18.26
C HIS A 649 7.26 22.14 -17.84
N SER A 650 7.64 22.52 -16.60
CA SER A 650 7.50 23.91 -16.14
C SER A 650 8.32 24.92 -16.95
N ASN A 651 9.38 24.45 -17.63
CA ASN A 651 10.26 25.29 -18.44
C ASN A 651 9.94 25.24 -19.94
N TRP A 652 8.88 24.52 -20.35
CA TRP A 652 8.52 24.36 -21.76
C TRP A 652 7.62 25.48 -22.29
N SER A 653 8.03 26.06 -23.41
CA SER A 653 7.19 26.94 -24.23
C SER A 653 5.97 26.19 -24.80
N PRO A 654 4.88 26.89 -25.19
CA PRO A 654 3.72 26.25 -25.81
C PRO A 654 4.05 25.38 -27.03
N ALA A 655 5.03 25.79 -27.84
CA ALA A 655 5.51 24.99 -28.97
C ALA A 655 6.16 23.66 -28.53
N GLN A 656 7.00 23.67 -27.50
CA GLN A 656 7.58 22.43 -26.95
C GLN A 656 6.51 21.52 -26.33
N LYS A 657 5.49 22.10 -25.67
CA LYS A 657 4.34 21.34 -25.14
C LYS A 657 3.55 20.67 -26.26
N ALA A 658 3.32 21.35 -27.39
CA ALA A 658 2.63 20.79 -28.55
C ALA A 658 3.43 19.68 -29.24
N VAL A 659 4.76 19.85 -29.41
CA VAL A 659 5.65 18.80 -29.94
C VAL A 659 5.63 17.56 -29.04
N TYR A 660 5.75 17.74 -27.72
CA TYR A 660 5.66 16.62 -26.78
C TYR A 660 4.29 15.93 -26.81
N ALA A 661 3.19 16.68 -26.87
CA ALA A 661 1.83 16.11 -26.95
C ALA A 661 1.70 15.21 -28.19
N LEU A 662 2.12 15.71 -29.36
CA LEU A 662 2.11 14.95 -30.60
C LEU A 662 2.92 13.65 -30.51
N TRP A 663 4.14 13.73 -29.96
CA TRP A 663 5.02 12.57 -29.83
C TRP A 663 4.46 11.53 -28.84
N LEU A 664 3.96 11.99 -27.69
CA LEU A 664 3.27 11.13 -26.73
C LEU A 664 2.03 10.46 -27.35
N GLN A 665 1.28 11.15 -28.21
CA GLN A 665 0.13 10.60 -28.93
C GLN A 665 0.49 9.54 -29.98
N SER A 666 1.74 9.50 -30.45
CA SER A 666 2.26 8.52 -31.42
C SER A 666 2.89 7.26 -30.80
N THR A 667 2.79 7.10 -29.47
CA THR A 667 3.34 5.94 -28.76
C THR A 667 2.61 4.65 -29.17
N ASP A 668 3.34 3.54 -29.37
CA ASP A 668 2.71 2.21 -29.40
C ASP A 668 2.21 1.85 -27.99
N GLU A 669 0.89 1.80 -27.80
CA GLU A 669 0.22 1.55 -26.52
C GLU A 669 0.26 0.08 -26.08
N ASN A 670 0.63 -0.86 -26.96
CA ASN A 670 0.60 -2.30 -26.69
C ASN A 670 1.54 -2.68 -25.53
N ALA A 671 1.08 -3.52 -24.60
CA ALA A 671 1.85 -3.94 -23.43
C ALA A 671 2.40 -2.79 -22.53
N LEU A 672 1.64 -1.70 -22.38
CA LEU A 672 1.92 -0.66 -21.39
C LEU A 672 0.96 -0.65 -20.18
N SER A 673 -0.07 -1.49 -20.16
CA SER A 673 -1.12 -1.49 -19.10
C SER A 673 -1.72 -0.10 -18.82
N ILE A 674 -1.94 0.66 -19.90
CA ILE A 674 -2.60 1.96 -19.89
C ILE A 674 -3.93 1.86 -20.64
N GLN A 675 -4.86 2.77 -20.34
CA GLN A 675 -5.90 3.14 -21.30
C GLN A 675 -5.30 4.11 -22.33
N SER A 676 -5.95 4.25 -23.48
CA SER A 676 -5.45 5.06 -24.58
C SER A 676 -5.10 6.50 -24.19
N ILE A 677 -4.05 6.98 -24.83
CA ILE A 677 -3.35 8.20 -24.50
C ILE A 677 -4.18 9.40 -24.97
N CYS A 678 -4.47 10.33 -24.06
CA CYS A 678 -5.05 11.63 -24.38
C CYS A 678 -3.97 12.70 -24.19
N ALA A 679 -3.01 12.79 -25.11
CA ALA A 679 -1.79 13.58 -24.89
C ALA A 679 -2.06 15.09 -24.76
N ASN A 680 -3.06 15.60 -25.48
CA ASN A 680 -3.52 16.99 -25.35
C ASN A 680 -4.08 17.27 -23.95
N TYR A 681 -4.89 16.37 -23.39
CA TYR A 681 -5.37 16.46 -22.00
C TYR A 681 -4.20 16.43 -21.01
N ILE A 682 -3.24 15.53 -21.21
CA ILE A 682 -2.03 15.43 -20.37
C ILE A 682 -1.22 16.74 -20.35
N MET A 683 -1.15 17.45 -21.48
CA MET A 683 -0.44 18.74 -21.56
C MET A 683 -1.26 19.95 -21.11
N GLN A 684 -2.58 19.91 -21.25
CA GLN A 684 -3.50 20.91 -20.72
C GLN A 684 -3.50 20.89 -19.18
N TYR A 685 -3.62 19.70 -18.58
CA TYR A 685 -3.70 19.49 -17.14
C TYR A 685 -2.36 19.06 -16.50
N ALA A 686 -1.23 19.46 -17.09
CA ALA A 686 0.11 18.98 -16.72
C ALA A 686 0.47 19.13 -15.22
N ASN A 687 -0.06 20.13 -14.53
CA ASN A 687 0.15 20.33 -13.08
C ASN A 687 -0.67 19.34 -12.22
N SER A 688 -1.82 18.88 -12.71
CA SER A 688 -2.90 18.23 -11.95
C SER A 688 -3.07 16.76 -12.29
N LEU A 689 -2.04 16.11 -12.84
CA LEU A 689 -2.08 14.71 -13.23
C LEU A 689 -2.16 13.77 -12.02
N ILE A 690 -3.07 12.79 -12.10
CA ILE A 690 -3.22 11.70 -11.12
C ILE A 690 -2.34 10.49 -11.49
N GLY A 691 -2.31 9.47 -10.63
CA GLY A 691 -1.42 8.31 -10.75
C GLY A 691 -1.48 7.60 -12.11
N ARG A 692 -2.65 7.54 -12.75
CA ARG A 692 -2.85 6.93 -14.08
C ARG A 692 -2.06 7.63 -15.19
N GLN A 693 -2.17 8.95 -15.35
CA GLN A 693 -1.44 9.67 -16.39
C GLN A 693 0.07 9.69 -16.08
N LEU A 694 0.45 9.72 -14.80
CA LEU A 694 1.84 9.59 -14.38
C LEU A 694 2.42 8.18 -14.70
N LYS A 695 1.61 7.12 -14.61
CA LYS A 695 1.93 5.74 -15.04
C LYS A 695 2.10 5.63 -16.57
N THR A 696 1.31 6.38 -17.35
CA THR A 696 1.53 6.53 -18.80
C THR A 696 2.85 7.24 -19.09
N ILE A 697 3.04 8.45 -18.54
CA ILE A 697 4.23 9.29 -18.71
C ILE A 697 5.51 8.53 -18.36
N ASN A 698 5.56 7.87 -17.20
CA ASN A 698 6.76 7.19 -16.75
C ASN A 698 7.26 6.07 -17.68
N GLN A 699 6.34 5.39 -18.38
CA GLN A 699 6.66 4.31 -19.32
C GLN A 699 7.04 4.81 -20.71
N THR A 700 6.79 6.09 -21.05
CA THR A 700 6.82 6.59 -22.45
C THR A 700 7.66 7.87 -22.63
N SER A 701 7.71 8.77 -21.64
CA SER A 701 8.35 10.07 -21.76
C SER A 701 9.83 10.00 -22.14
N THR A 702 10.55 8.93 -21.82
CA THR A 702 11.97 8.79 -22.17
C THR A 702 12.23 8.81 -23.69
N PHE A 703 11.28 8.34 -24.49
CA PHE A 703 11.32 8.43 -25.96
C PHE A 703 10.99 9.86 -26.44
N HIS A 704 10.13 10.56 -25.71
CA HIS A 704 9.47 11.81 -26.14
C HIS A 704 10.06 13.10 -25.55
N VAL A 705 10.94 13.03 -24.55
CA VAL A 705 11.66 14.22 -24.03
C VAL A 705 12.98 14.51 -24.75
N PHE A 706 13.45 13.61 -25.63
CA PHE A 706 14.70 13.82 -26.37
C PHE A 706 14.64 15.12 -27.20
N GLY A 707 15.70 15.92 -27.16
CA GLY A 707 15.73 17.24 -27.82
C GLY A 707 14.90 18.34 -27.14
N LEU A 708 13.96 17.98 -26.25
CA LEU A 708 13.17 18.93 -25.44
C LEU A 708 13.81 19.18 -24.06
N VAL A 709 14.74 18.32 -23.62
CA VAL A 709 15.49 18.44 -22.36
C VAL A 709 16.99 18.18 -22.56
N ASN A 710 17.81 18.51 -21.55
CA ASN A 710 19.24 18.19 -21.53
C ASN A 710 19.53 16.78 -20.97
N ASP A 711 20.74 16.27 -21.22
CA ASP A 711 21.16 14.92 -20.87
C ASP A 711 20.97 14.56 -19.38
N ASN A 712 21.12 15.51 -18.45
CA ASN A 712 20.93 15.23 -17.02
C ASN A 712 19.46 15.00 -16.66
N VAL A 713 18.53 15.70 -17.34
CA VAL A 713 17.08 15.49 -17.17
C VAL A 713 16.64 14.19 -17.86
N LEU A 714 17.22 13.89 -19.02
CA LEU A 714 17.04 12.58 -19.68
C LEU A 714 17.56 11.43 -18.80
N ALA A 715 18.66 11.63 -18.07
CA ALA A 715 19.19 10.65 -17.11
C ALA A 715 18.25 10.40 -15.92
N ILE A 716 17.50 11.40 -15.43
CA ILE A 716 16.42 11.16 -14.46
C ILE A 716 15.32 10.31 -15.09
N TRP A 717 14.81 10.68 -16.28
CA TRP A 717 13.75 9.90 -16.94
C TRP A 717 14.15 8.44 -17.19
N ARG A 718 15.41 8.19 -17.52
CA ARG A 718 15.98 6.83 -17.62
C ARG A 718 16.01 6.12 -16.26
N SER A 719 16.58 6.75 -15.24
CA SER A 719 16.72 6.15 -13.92
C SER A 719 15.37 5.83 -13.26
N VAL A 720 14.40 6.75 -13.38
CA VAL A 720 13.07 6.61 -12.77
C VAL A 720 12.24 5.56 -13.51
N GLY A 721 12.28 5.54 -14.85
CA GLY A 721 11.63 4.50 -15.65
C GLY A 721 12.21 3.10 -15.39
N GLU A 722 13.54 2.96 -15.35
CA GLU A 722 14.24 1.71 -15.06
C GLU A 722 13.90 1.17 -13.66
N LEU A 723 13.95 2.02 -12.63
CA LEU A 723 13.56 1.66 -11.27
C LEU A 723 12.08 1.24 -11.19
N SER A 724 11.19 2.00 -11.83
CA SER A 724 9.75 1.74 -11.74
C SER A 724 9.37 0.40 -12.38
N ALA A 725 9.93 0.08 -13.54
CA ALA A 725 9.65 -1.19 -14.21
C ALA A 725 10.15 -2.41 -13.39
N LEU A 726 11.21 -2.25 -12.59
CA LEU A 726 11.63 -3.26 -11.63
C LEU A 726 10.63 -3.38 -10.48
N LEU A 727 10.24 -2.26 -9.86
CA LEU A 727 9.31 -2.27 -8.71
C LEU A 727 7.89 -2.78 -9.02
N TRP A 728 7.49 -2.81 -10.30
CA TRP A 728 6.23 -3.40 -10.77
C TRP A 728 6.30 -4.89 -11.14
N TYR A 729 7.41 -5.59 -10.84
CA TYR A 729 7.50 -7.05 -10.96
C TYR A 729 6.39 -7.75 -10.17
N PRO A 730 5.59 -8.66 -10.76
CA PRO A 730 4.58 -9.43 -10.03
C PRO A 730 5.17 -10.65 -9.29
N GLU A 731 6.37 -11.07 -9.66
CA GLU A 731 7.11 -12.20 -9.09
C GLU A 731 8.64 -12.01 -9.27
N ILE A 732 9.43 -12.68 -8.44
CA ILE A 732 10.90 -12.56 -8.38
C ILE A 732 11.53 -13.95 -8.48
N CYS A 733 12.19 -14.25 -9.60
CA CYS A 733 12.84 -15.55 -9.85
C CYS A 733 14.20 -15.72 -9.12
N ASN A 734 14.85 -14.62 -8.74
CA ASN A 734 16.10 -14.62 -7.99
C ASN A 734 16.20 -13.36 -7.12
N MET A 735 16.07 -13.52 -5.81
CA MET A 735 16.00 -12.41 -4.86
C MET A 735 17.30 -11.59 -4.79
N ASP A 736 18.47 -12.24 -4.66
CA ASP A 736 19.76 -11.54 -4.57
C ASP A 736 20.05 -10.71 -5.84
N MET A 737 19.75 -11.27 -7.03
CA MET A 737 19.96 -10.60 -8.32
C MET A 737 18.98 -9.43 -8.52
N TYR A 738 17.71 -9.61 -8.14
CA TYR A 738 16.71 -8.54 -8.22
C TYR A 738 17.02 -7.40 -7.24
N LEU A 739 17.48 -7.71 -6.03
CA LEU A 739 17.93 -6.70 -5.07
C LEU A 739 19.18 -5.94 -5.56
N GLU A 740 20.14 -6.60 -6.19
CA GLU A 740 21.29 -5.94 -6.83
C GLU A 740 20.82 -4.92 -7.88
N ASP A 741 19.95 -5.34 -8.81
CA ASP A 741 19.42 -4.49 -9.87
C ASP A 741 18.58 -3.31 -9.31
N VAL A 742 17.65 -3.57 -8.37
CA VAL A 742 16.80 -2.52 -7.75
C VAL A 742 17.63 -1.50 -6.96
N LEU A 743 18.63 -1.93 -6.19
CA LEU A 743 19.46 -1.02 -5.41
C LEU A 743 20.34 -0.13 -6.31
N VAL A 744 20.83 -0.65 -7.44
CA VAL A 744 21.53 0.16 -8.46
C VAL A 744 20.58 1.15 -9.11
N ALA A 745 19.36 0.75 -9.49
CA ALA A 745 18.37 1.65 -10.08
C ALA A 745 17.91 2.75 -9.10
N ALA A 746 17.72 2.42 -7.83
CA ALA A 746 17.40 3.37 -6.77
C ALA A 746 18.53 4.39 -6.55
N GLN A 747 19.79 3.93 -6.52
CA GLN A 747 20.96 4.82 -6.45
C GLN A 747 21.08 5.72 -7.69
N ASN A 748 20.80 5.19 -8.89
CA ASN A 748 20.78 5.97 -10.13
C ASN A 748 19.74 7.11 -10.08
N VAL A 749 18.55 6.88 -9.52
CA VAL A 749 17.54 7.94 -9.30
C VAL A 749 18.07 9.00 -8.34
N LEU A 750 18.58 8.59 -7.17
CA LEU A 750 19.12 9.51 -6.17
C LEU A 750 20.27 10.36 -6.73
N ASP A 751 21.23 9.74 -7.40
CA ASP A 751 22.38 10.43 -7.98
C ASP A 751 21.97 11.37 -9.12
N SER A 752 21.04 10.97 -10.01
CA SER A 752 20.52 11.85 -11.06
C SER A 752 19.78 13.08 -10.49
N PHE A 753 18.95 12.88 -9.45
CA PHE A 753 18.35 14.00 -8.71
C PHE A 753 19.40 14.90 -8.06
N SER A 754 20.50 14.34 -7.55
CA SER A 754 21.59 15.12 -6.94
C SER A 754 22.35 16.01 -7.94
N VAL A 755 22.35 15.68 -9.24
CA VAL A 755 22.92 16.52 -10.31
C VAL A 755 21.96 17.62 -10.74
N VAL A 756 20.69 17.27 -10.98
CA VAL A 756 19.70 18.19 -11.57
C VAL A 756 19.09 19.14 -10.53
N ASN A 757 18.72 18.61 -9.36
CA ASN A 757 18.10 19.39 -8.29
C ASN A 757 18.45 18.81 -6.90
N PRO A 758 19.71 18.98 -6.43
CA PRO A 758 20.16 18.44 -5.15
C PRO A 758 19.32 18.88 -3.94
N GLN A 759 18.59 20.01 -4.05
CA GLN A 759 17.69 20.45 -2.98
C GLN A 759 16.55 19.46 -2.72
N ARG A 760 16.06 18.76 -3.75
CA ARG A 760 14.95 17.79 -3.60
C ARG A 760 15.32 16.60 -2.71
N ILE A 761 16.61 16.23 -2.66
CA ILE A 761 17.12 15.16 -1.79
C ILE A 761 16.97 15.54 -0.30
N VAL A 762 17.11 16.83 0.03
CA VAL A 762 16.89 17.36 1.40
C VAL A 762 15.40 17.55 1.68
N ASP A 763 14.67 18.14 0.73
CA ASP A 763 13.30 18.64 0.97
C ASP A 763 12.20 17.57 0.85
N LYS A 764 12.44 16.45 0.13
CA LYS A 764 11.38 15.48 -0.22
C LYS A 764 11.73 14.07 0.22
N ILE A 765 11.23 13.69 1.40
CA ILE A 765 11.40 12.38 2.06
C ILE A 765 11.13 11.17 1.16
N LYS A 766 10.22 11.28 0.18
CA LYS A 766 9.92 10.23 -0.81
C LYS A 766 11.17 9.75 -1.58
N LEU A 767 12.19 10.60 -1.75
CA LEU A 767 13.49 10.19 -2.31
C LEU A 767 14.31 9.37 -1.30
N HIS A 768 14.40 9.79 -0.04
CA HIS A 768 15.12 9.01 0.97
C HIS A 768 14.49 7.64 1.25
N LEU A 769 13.16 7.50 1.12
CA LEU A 769 12.48 6.19 1.21
C LEU A 769 13.03 5.14 0.24
N LEU A 770 13.66 5.54 -0.87
CA LEU A 770 14.34 4.60 -1.79
C LEU A 770 15.43 3.76 -1.11
N ASN A 771 16.06 4.28 -0.03
CA ASN A 771 17.05 3.56 0.76
C ASN A 771 16.47 2.37 1.57
N HIS A 772 15.14 2.26 1.64
CA HIS A 772 14.43 1.19 2.36
C HIS A 772 13.85 0.10 1.44
N LEU A 773 13.89 0.27 0.11
CA LEU A 773 13.36 -0.70 -0.84
C LEU A 773 13.94 -2.11 -0.63
N GLY A 774 15.25 -2.21 -0.34
CA GLY A 774 15.90 -3.50 -0.09
C GLY A 774 15.43 -4.21 1.19
N ASP A 775 15.08 -3.46 2.25
CA ASP A 775 14.47 -4.04 3.45
C ASP A 775 13.06 -4.55 3.13
N ASP A 776 12.25 -3.69 2.51
CA ASP A 776 10.83 -3.94 2.31
C ASP A 776 10.58 -5.05 1.28
N ILE A 777 11.44 -5.19 0.26
CA ILE A 777 11.40 -6.30 -0.70
C ILE A 777 11.76 -7.65 -0.04
N GLN A 778 12.64 -7.67 0.96
CA GLN A 778 12.90 -8.91 1.72
C GLN A 778 11.72 -9.24 2.65
N HIS A 779 11.14 -8.22 3.27
CA HIS A 779 10.08 -8.33 4.27
C HIS A 779 8.70 -8.65 3.66
N PHE A 780 8.40 -8.13 2.45
CA PHE A 780 7.09 -8.21 1.77
C PHE A 780 7.12 -8.80 0.35
N VAL A 781 8.30 -9.17 -0.18
CA VAL A 781 8.50 -9.65 -1.57
C VAL A 781 8.07 -8.58 -2.62
N PRO A 782 7.60 -8.84 -3.86
CA PRO A 782 7.45 -7.74 -4.82
C PRO A 782 6.43 -6.68 -4.37
N LEU A 783 6.88 -5.41 -4.28
CA LEU A 783 6.10 -4.33 -3.68
C LEU A 783 4.78 -3.99 -4.42
N VAL A 784 4.61 -4.42 -5.66
CA VAL A 784 3.32 -4.32 -6.39
C VAL A 784 2.18 -5.10 -5.70
N ARG A 785 2.52 -6.05 -4.80
CA ARG A 785 1.56 -6.81 -3.98
C ARG A 785 1.00 -6.01 -2.81
N VAL A 786 1.74 -5.00 -2.34
CA VAL A 786 1.39 -4.13 -1.20
C VAL A 786 1.12 -2.68 -1.65
N ALA A 787 0.88 -2.47 -2.95
CA ALA A 787 0.56 -1.18 -3.55
C ALA A 787 -0.93 -0.82 -3.35
N THR A 788 -1.23 0.46 -3.12
CA THR A 788 -2.60 0.89 -2.73
C THR A 788 -3.64 0.88 -3.86
N GLU A 789 -3.21 0.64 -5.11
CA GLU A 789 -4.00 0.83 -6.34
C GLU A 789 -5.36 0.08 -6.38
N ARG A 790 -5.50 -1.02 -5.60
CA ARG A 790 -6.74 -1.81 -5.47
C ARG A 790 -7.67 -1.31 -4.35
N TYR A 791 -7.12 -0.95 -3.20
CA TYR A 791 -7.93 -0.44 -2.09
C TYR A 791 -8.51 0.95 -2.42
N GLU A 792 -7.75 1.81 -3.12
CA GLU A 792 -8.24 3.09 -3.66
C GLU A 792 -9.45 2.93 -4.59
N ALA A 793 -9.63 1.77 -5.25
CA ALA A 793 -10.80 1.52 -6.10
C ALA A 793 -12.10 1.41 -5.28
N TRP A 794 -12.02 0.95 -4.02
CA TRP A 794 -13.17 0.89 -3.11
C TRP A 794 -13.71 2.26 -2.75
N ASN A 795 -12.91 3.33 -2.85
CA ASN A 795 -13.38 4.70 -2.62
C ASN A 795 -14.53 5.11 -3.57
N ALA A 796 -14.60 4.51 -4.77
CA ALA A 796 -15.73 4.72 -5.67
C ALA A 796 -17.01 4.03 -5.14
N ILE A 797 -16.91 2.78 -4.68
CA ILE A 797 -18.04 2.01 -4.12
C ILE A 797 -18.55 2.67 -2.84
N PHE A 798 -17.63 3.11 -1.96
CA PHE A 798 -17.91 3.89 -0.77
C PHE A 798 -18.72 5.15 -1.10
N ARG A 799 -18.28 5.94 -2.09
CA ARG A 799 -18.99 7.15 -2.51
C ARG A 799 -20.36 6.85 -3.11
N SER A 800 -20.52 5.79 -3.89
CA SER A 800 -21.85 5.35 -4.35
C SER A 800 -22.77 5.00 -3.17
N CYS A 801 -22.27 4.30 -2.15
CA CYS A 801 -23.04 3.99 -0.95
C CYS A 801 -23.44 5.25 -0.16
N LEU A 802 -22.58 6.26 -0.13
CA LEU A 802 -22.89 7.57 0.47
C LEU A 802 -23.95 8.33 -0.34
N ILE A 803 -23.72 8.52 -1.65
CA ILE A 803 -24.57 9.31 -2.56
C ILE A 803 -26.02 8.81 -2.52
N PHE A 804 -26.23 7.49 -2.58
CA PHE A 804 -27.56 6.87 -2.54
C PHE A 804 -28.11 6.62 -1.13
N SER A 805 -27.46 7.14 -0.08
CA SER A 805 -28.00 7.14 1.28
C SER A 805 -29.00 8.27 1.52
N ASN A 806 -29.61 8.32 2.71
CA ASN A 806 -30.42 9.45 3.17
C ASN A 806 -29.59 10.57 3.83
N HIS A 807 -28.27 10.40 3.97
CA HIS A 807 -27.33 11.35 4.59
C HIS A 807 -27.64 11.74 6.05
N LEU A 808 -28.42 10.92 6.79
CA LEU A 808 -28.72 11.13 8.21
C LEU A 808 -27.74 10.40 9.14
N ALA A 809 -27.24 9.22 8.76
CA ALA A 809 -26.18 8.51 9.49
C ALA A 809 -25.18 7.85 8.52
N PRO A 810 -24.32 8.64 7.85
CA PRO A 810 -23.43 8.15 6.78
C PRO A 810 -22.64 6.88 7.12
N SER A 811 -22.05 6.80 8.32
CA SER A 811 -21.30 5.63 8.76
C SER A 811 -22.15 4.36 8.89
N ARG A 812 -23.34 4.47 9.48
CA ARG A 812 -24.32 3.37 9.57
C ARG A 812 -24.80 2.92 8.19
N ASP A 813 -25.19 3.89 7.37
CA ASP A 813 -25.90 3.62 6.12
C ASP A 813 -24.94 3.00 5.08
N ILE A 814 -23.67 3.43 5.07
CA ILE A 814 -22.58 2.79 4.32
C ILE A 814 -22.26 1.39 4.86
N ALA A 815 -22.09 1.24 6.18
CA ALA A 815 -21.81 -0.07 6.79
C ALA A 815 -22.91 -1.09 6.47
N TRP A 816 -24.18 -0.71 6.60
CA TRP A 816 -25.34 -1.54 6.28
C TRP A 816 -25.41 -1.90 4.80
N GLN A 817 -25.16 -0.96 3.89
CA GLN A 817 -25.18 -1.21 2.46
C GLN A 817 -24.04 -2.15 2.03
N LEU A 818 -22.85 -1.99 2.60
CA LEU A 818 -21.71 -2.87 2.32
C LEU A 818 -21.86 -4.25 2.99
N ALA A 819 -22.44 -4.34 4.19
CA ALA A 819 -22.85 -5.60 4.80
C ALA A 819 -23.90 -6.34 3.96
N SER A 820 -24.80 -5.61 3.30
CA SER A 820 -25.81 -6.15 2.40
C SER A 820 -25.19 -6.65 1.08
N GLN A 821 -24.23 -5.92 0.50
CA GLN A 821 -23.45 -6.38 -0.66
C GLN A 821 -22.63 -7.64 -0.33
N GLU A 822 -22.00 -7.67 0.83
CA GLU A 822 -21.29 -8.85 1.35
C GLU A 822 -22.25 -10.05 1.56
N GLY A 823 -23.48 -9.80 2.03
CA GLY A 823 -24.52 -10.83 2.12
C GLY A 823 -24.99 -11.33 0.74
N LEU A 824 -25.11 -10.44 -0.24
CA LEU A 824 -25.44 -10.81 -1.62
C LEU A 824 -24.31 -11.59 -2.30
N ARG A 825 -23.05 -11.18 -2.13
CA ARG A 825 -21.87 -11.87 -2.69
C ARG A 825 -21.91 -13.35 -2.34
N GLN A 826 -22.20 -13.66 -1.07
CA GLN A 826 -22.39 -15.01 -0.62
C GLN A 826 -23.57 -15.71 -1.29
N CYS A 827 -24.76 -15.11 -1.26
CA CYS A 827 -25.97 -15.76 -1.75
C CYS A 827 -25.83 -16.22 -3.22
N LEU A 828 -24.89 -15.62 -3.96
CA LEU A 828 -24.49 -15.93 -5.33
C LEU A 828 -23.27 -16.88 -5.43
N SER A 829 -22.39 -16.96 -4.41
CA SER A 829 -21.29 -17.94 -4.31
C SER A 829 -21.80 -19.32 -3.87
N ASN A 830 -20.91 -20.31 -3.66
CA ASN A 830 -21.31 -21.64 -3.19
C ASN A 830 -21.59 -21.72 -1.66
N GLY A 831 -22.00 -20.60 -1.05
CA GLY A 831 -21.72 -20.19 0.32
C GLY A 831 -22.55 -20.69 1.51
N TRP A 832 -21.87 -21.02 2.63
CA TRP A 832 -22.48 -21.42 3.92
C TRP A 832 -22.42 -20.38 5.06
N TRP A 833 -23.55 -20.07 5.69
CA TRP A 833 -23.58 -19.24 6.92
C TRP A 833 -24.24 -19.95 8.09
N LEU A 834 -23.82 -19.62 9.30
CA LEU A 834 -24.50 -19.99 10.52
C LEU A 834 -25.79 -19.16 10.65
N ALA A 835 -26.94 -19.82 10.80
CA ALA A 835 -28.21 -19.16 11.06
C ALA A 835 -28.45 -18.97 12.57
N SER A 836 -29.44 -18.15 12.92
CA SER A 836 -29.75 -17.79 14.32
C SER A 836 -30.28 -18.92 15.20
N ASP A 837 -30.54 -20.09 14.62
CA ASP A 837 -30.85 -21.35 15.32
C ASP A 837 -29.61 -22.25 15.52
N GLY A 838 -28.42 -21.82 15.07
CA GLY A 838 -27.17 -22.58 15.17
C GLY A 838 -26.92 -23.56 14.02
N GLU A 839 -27.80 -23.60 13.01
CA GLU A 839 -27.67 -24.49 11.85
C GLU A 839 -26.92 -23.81 10.70
N TRP A 840 -25.99 -24.52 10.05
CA TRP A 840 -25.30 -24.05 8.86
C TRP A 840 -26.18 -24.18 7.62
N ARG A 841 -26.31 -23.11 6.83
CA ARG A 841 -27.22 -23.01 5.67
C ARG A 841 -26.52 -22.45 4.44
N GLN A 842 -26.95 -22.87 3.27
CA GLN A 842 -26.40 -22.48 1.97
C GLN A 842 -27.51 -22.04 1.01
N SER A 843 -27.19 -21.16 0.06
CA SER A 843 -28.07 -20.85 -1.08
C SER A 843 -28.43 -22.13 -1.87
N SER A 844 -29.68 -22.18 -2.35
CA SER A 844 -30.14 -23.32 -3.16
C SER A 844 -29.35 -23.42 -4.47
N SER A 845 -29.23 -24.65 -5.00
CA SER A 845 -28.51 -24.91 -6.25
C SER A 845 -29.09 -24.16 -7.45
N GLN A 846 -30.36 -23.74 -7.40
CA GLN A 846 -30.98 -22.91 -8.44
C GLN A 846 -30.45 -21.48 -8.44
N VAL A 847 -30.30 -20.84 -7.26
CA VAL A 847 -29.76 -19.47 -7.14
C VAL A 847 -28.31 -19.43 -7.64
N ARG A 848 -27.49 -20.37 -7.16
CA ARG A 848 -26.07 -20.49 -7.52
C ARG A 848 -25.90 -20.84 -9.00
N GLY A 849 -26.65 -21.83 -9.48
CA GLY A 849 -26.64 -22.24 -10.89
C GLY A 849 -27.12 -21.17 -11.86
N PHE A 850 -28.00 -20.25 -11.43
CA PHE A 850 -28.50 -19.17 -12.28
C PHE A 850 -27.38 -18.20 -12.71
N VAL A 851 -26.48 -17.83 -11.80
CA VAL A 851 -25.30 -16.99 -12.13
C VAL A 851 -24.42 -17.67 -13.17
N HIS A 852 -24.12 -18.97 -13.01
CA HIS A 852 -23.37 -19.74 -13.99
C HIS A 852 -24.09 -19.93 -15.34
N SER A 853 -25.40 -19.67 -15.41
CA SER A 853 -26.19 -19.74 -16.66
C SER A 853 -26.30 -18.43 -17.44
N GLN A 854 -26.02 -17.27 -16.82
CA GLN A 854 -26.27 -15.94 -17.41
C GLN A 854 -24.97 -15.15 -17.64
N PRO A 855 -24.46 -15.06 -18.89
CA PRO A 855 -23.26 -14.28 -19.21
C PRO A 855 -23.34 -12.80 -18.85
N ILE A 856 -24.55 -12.22 -18.84
CA ILE A 856 -24.78 -10.83 -18.41
C ILE A 856 -24.49 -10.68 -16.91
N LEU A 857 -25.00 -11.58 -16.07
CA LEU A 857 -24.73 -11.56 -14.62
C LEU A 857 -23.26 -11.89 -14.34
N GLN A 858 -22.64 -12.80 -15.10
CA GLN A 858 -21.20 -13.06 -15.00
C GLN A 858 -20.39 -11.79 -15.25
N ARG A 859 -20.70 -11.02 -16.30
CA ARG A 859 -20.03 -9.75 -16.58
C ARG A 859 -20.29 -8.69 -15.51
N ILE A 860 -21.55 -8.48 -15.11
CA ILE A 860 -21.93 -7.49 -14.09
C ILE A 860 -21.24 -7.77 -12.74
N LEU A 861 -21.15 -9.04 -12.35
CA LEU A 861 -20.45 -9.43 -11.12
C LEU A 861 -18.93 -9.37 -11.30
N GLY A 862 -18.41 -9.72 -12.48
CA GLY A 862 -16.97 -9.83 -12.78
C GLY A 862 -16.46 -11.28 -12.88
N CYS A 863 -17.36 -12.25 -12.89
CA CYS A 863 -17.12 -13.70 -12.99
C CYS A 863 -16.94 -14.16 -14.45
N ASP A 864 -16.16 -13.42 -15.25
CA ASP A 864 -15.94 -13.72 -16.68
C ASP A 864 -15.36 -15.13 -16.92
N ALA A 865 -15.75 -15.72 -18.05
CA ALA A 865 -15.40 -17.09 -18.43
C ALA A 865 -13.89 -17.32 -18.61
N SER A 866 -13.45 -18.56 -18.39
CA SER A 866 -12.03 -18.96 -18.40
C SER A 866 -11.34 -18.63 -19.73
N ILE A 867 -10.42 -17.66 -19.69
CA ILE A 867 -9.57 -17.28 -20.81
C ILE A 867 -8.66 -18.48 -21.17
N LEU A 868 -8.76 -18.98 -22.40
CA LEU A 868 -8.02 -20.15 -22.83
C LEU A 868 -6.74 -19.75 -23.59
N GLN A 869 -5.59 -20.21 -23.10
CA GLN A 869 -4.29 -20.15 -23.77
C GLN A 869 -4.36 -20.56 -25.25
N GLY A 870 -3.74 -19.78 -26.13
CA GLY A 870 -3.72 -20.04 -27.57
C GLY A 870 -5.09 -19.94 -28.26
N SER A 871 -6.12 -19.37 -27.62
CA SER A 871 -7.37 -19.02 -28.29
C SER A 871 -7.21 -17.76 -29.17
N VAL A 872 -8.16 -17.55 -30.07
CA VAL A 872 -8.16 -16.46 -31.06
C VAL A 872 -9.51 -15.77 -31.08
N ARG A 873 -9.51 -14.45 -30.96
CA ARG A 873 -10.68 -13.60 -31.19
C ARG A 873 -10.80 -13.38 -32.69
N LEU A 874 -11.85 -13.92 -33.31
CA LEU A 874 -12.11 -13.77 -34.74
C LEU A 874 -12.76 -12.43 -35.06
N GLN A 875 -12.44 -11.89 -36.25
CA GLN A 875 -13.02 -10.66 -36.76
C GLN A 875 -14.55 -10.76 -36.87
N ALA A 876 -15.24 -9.68 -36.51
CA ALA A 876 -16.69 -9.60 -36.55
C ALA A 876 -17.24 -9.68 -37.98
N THR A 877 -18.44 -10.22 -38.13
CA THR A 877 -19.21 -10.19 -39.39
C THR A 877 -19.81 -8.80 -39.63
N ASN A 878 -19.74 -8.30 -40.86
CA ASN A 878 -20.38 -7.04 -41.23
C ASN A 878 -21.92 -7.18 -41.25
N CYS A 879 -22.57 -6.79 -40.15
CA CYS A 879 -24.03 -6.82 -40.00
C CYS A 879 -24.80 -5.93 -41.00
N SER A 880 -24.11 -5.05 -41.73
CA SER A 880 -24.68 -4.18 -42.76
C SER A 880 -25.03 -4.90 -44.08
N SER A 881 -24.63 -6.16 -44.25
CA SER A 881 -24.92 -6.95 -45.46
C SER A 881 -25.82 -8.15 -45.17
N LYS A 882 -26.61 -8.58 -46.17
CA LYS A 882 -27.47 -9.78 -46.06
C LYS A 882 -26.71 -11.11 -46.14
N GLN A 883 -25.38 -11.09 -46.13
CA GLN A 883 -24.53 -12.29 -46.02
C GLN A 883 -23.85 -12.28 -44.65
N GLN A 884 -24.24 -13.23 -43.78
CA GLN A 884 -23.71 -13.37 -42.42
C GLN A 884 -22.44 -14.26 -42.35
N GLU A 885 -21.76 -14.46 -43.48
CA GLU A 885 -20.56 -15.29 -43.55
C GLU A 885 -19.30 -14.48 -43.23
N ARG A 886 -18.34 -15.09 -42.53
CA ARG A 886 -17.05 -14.47 -42.22
C ARG A 886 -16.11 -14.60 -43.41
N GLU A 887 -15.41 -13.52 -43.74
CA GLU A 887 -14.39 -13.54 -44.79
C GLU A 887 -13.30 -14.59 -44.47
N THR A 888 -13.03 -15.47 -45.43
CA THR A 888 -11.94 -16.44 -45.37
C THR A 888 -10.80 -16.06 -46.30
N LYS A 889 -9.55 -16.36 -45.90
CA LYS A 889 -8.37 -16.22 -46.76
C LYS A 889 -7.57 -17.51 -46.79
N ILE A 890 -6.89 -17.76 -47.91
CA ILE A 890 -5.89 -18.82 -48.05
C ILE A 890 -4.49 -18.25 -47.77
N LEU A 891 -3.61 -19.04 -47.16
CA LEU A 891 -2.28 -18.57 -46.76
C LEU A 891 -1.41 -18.14 -47.95
N GLU A 892 -1.60 -18.74 -49.13
CA GLU A 892 -0.87 -18.36 -50.35
C GLU A 892 -1.07 -16.88 -50.74
N ASN A 893 -2.25 -16.32 -50.43
CA ASN A 893 -2.61 -14.93 -50.71
C ASN A 893 -2.21 -13.96 -49.57
N THR A 894 -1.22 -14.32 -48.76
CA THR A 894 -0.73 -13.54 -47.61
C THR A 894 0.80 -13.53 -47.55
N LYS A 895 1.39 -12.69 -46.69
CA LYS A 895 2.84 -12.77 -46.40
C LYS A 895 3.27 -14.14 -45.81
N GLY A 896 2.34 -15.02 -45.42
CA GLY A 896 2.64 -16.40 -45.01
C GLY A 896 3.31 -17.25 -46.10
N LYS A 897 3.12 -16.92 -47.39
CA LYS A 897 3.87 -17.52 -48.50
C LYS A 897 5.38 -17.23 -48.44
N LEU A 898 5.78 -16.14 -47.78
CA LEU A 898 7.18 -15.72 -47.59
C LEU A 898 7.80 -16.27 -46.29
N ALA A 899 7.05 -17.05 -45.51
CA ALA A 899 7.55 -17.56 -44.23
C ALA A 899 8.60 -18.68 -44.42
N LEU A 900 9.64 -18.66 -43.58
CA LEU A 900 10.75 -19.63 -43.63
C LEU A 900 10.29 -21.09 -43.50
N ASN A 901 9.21 -21.34 -42.75
CA ASN A 901 8.61 -22.64 -42.53
C ASN A 901 7.29 -22.85 -43.30
N SER A 902 7.03 -22.05 -44.34
CA SER A 902 5.84 -22.17 -45.20
C SER A 902 5.60 -23.59 -45.74
N ALA A 903 6.67 -24.32 -46.08
CA ALA A 903 6.61 -25.71 -46.54
C ALA A 903 6.01 -26.71 -45.51
N SER A 904 5.86 -26.31 -44.24
CA SER A 904 5.24 -27.11 -43.18
C SER A 904 3.72 -26.91 -43.07
N TYR A 905 3.12 -26.01 -43.85
CA TYR A 905 1.70 -25.62 -43.77
C TYR A 905 1.01 -25.72 -45.13
N SER A 906 -0.30 -26.03 -45.11
CA SER A 906 -1.11 -26.16 -46.32
C SER A 906 -1.52 -24.78 -46.85
N MET A 907 -0.88 -24.32 -47.92
CA MET A 907 -1.07 -22.97 -48.45
C MET A 907 -2.47 -22.70 -49.03
N SER A 908 -3.21 -23.76 -49.39
CA SER A 908 -4.54 -23.72 -50.01
C SER A 908 -5.70 -23.88 -49.03
N GLU A 909 -5.45 -24.00 -47.73
CA GLU A 909 -6.51 -24.10 -46.72
C GLU A 909 -7.16 -22.75 -46.42
N ASN A 910 -8.47 -22.77 -46.14
CA ASN A 910 -9.21 -21.58 -45.73
C ASN A 910 -9.05 -21.32 -44.23
N TYR A 911 -8.74 -20.06 -43.90
CA TYR A 911 -8.67 -19.56 -42.53
C TYR A 911 -9.57 -18.33 -42.34
N PHE A 912 -10.18 -18.22 -41.16
CA PHE A 912 -10.78 -16.97 -40.68
C PHE A 912 -9.69 -16.06 -40.12
N ARG A 913 -9.84 -14.74 -40.29
CA ARG A 913 -8.91 -13.75 -39.73
C ARG A 913 -9.19 -13.49 -38.24
N GLY A 914 -8.14 -13.58 -37.43
CA GLY A 914 -8.13 -13.14 -36.03
C GLY A 914 -7.77 -11.66 -35.89
N THR A 915 -8.31 -11.01 -34.86
CA THR A 915 -7.90 -9.66 -34.43
C THR A 915 -6.92 -9.71 -33.26
N GLN A 916 -7.09 -10.69 -32.36
CA GLN A 916 -6.27 -10.92 -31.17
C GLN A 916 -6.10 -12.43 -30.93
N LEU A 917 -5.03 -12.82 -30.24
CA LEU A 917 -4.81 -14.16 -29.67
C LEU A 917 -4.52 -14.07 -28.18
N ILE A 918 -4.58 -15.20 -27.46
CA ILE A 918 -4.17 -15.32 -26.06
C ILE A 918 -2.80 -16.00 -25.97
N SER A 919 -1.83 -15.38 -25.31
CA SER A 919 -0.48 -15.94 -25.08
C SER A 919 -0.45 -17.01 -23.98
N ASN A 920 0.74 -17.56 -23.71
CA ASN A 920 0.97 -18.52 -22.62
C ASN A 920 0.96 -17.87 -21.23
N SER A 921 1.26 -16.57 -21.15
CA SER A 921 1.07 -15.70 -19.98
C SER A 921 -0.36 -15.14 -19.87
N LEU A 922 -1.25 -15.54 -20.78
CA LEU A 922 -2.65 -15.11 -20.89
C LEU A 922 -2.85 -13.64 -21.34
N ASP A 923 -1.86 -13.01 -21.97
CA ASP A 923 -2.01 -11.67 -22.55
C ASP A 923 -2.94 -11.71 -23.78
N GLU A 924 -3.76 -10.69 -23.96
CA GLU A 924 -4.40 -10.41 -25.25
C GLU A 924 -3.38 -9.79 -26.21
N CYS A 925 -2.86 -10.58 -27.15
CA CYS A 925 -1.93 -10.11 -28.18
C CYS A 925 -2.67 -9.71 -29.47
N PRO A 926 -2.78 -8.42 -29.83
CA PRO A 926 -3.40 -7.99 -31.08
C PRO A 926 -2.48 -8.18 -32.30
N VAL A 927 -3.06 -8.10 -33.49
CA VAL A 927 -2.29 -7.82 -34.71
C VAL A 927 -1.61 -6.44 -34.57
N GLY A 928 -0.30 -6.37 -34.83
CA GLY A 928 0.56 -5.24 -34.47
C GLY A 928 1.27 -5.37 -33.11
N GLY A 929 0.96 -6.39 -32.31
CA GLY A 929 1.64 -6.64 -31.03
C GLY A 929 3.06 -7.20 -31.20
N TRP A 930 3.98 -6.79 -30.32
CA TRP A 930 5.32 -7.37 -30.19
C TRP A 930 5.32 -8.52 -29.19
N VAL A 931 5.76 -9.71 -29.62
CA VAL A 931 5.69 -10.94 -28.81
C VAL A 931 7.01 -11.70 -28.76
N ALA A 932 7.26 -12.28 -27.59
CA ALA A 932 8.17 -13.40 -27.43
C ALA A 932 7.44 -14.70 -27.83
N PHE A 933 8.11 -15.60 -28.56
CA PHE A 933 7.51 -16.85 -29.03
C PHE A 933 8.54 -17.99 -29.00
N LYS A 934 8.10 -19.24 -28.89
CA LYS A 934 8.95 -20.42 -29.06
C LYS A 934 9.12 -20.75 -30.54
N SER A 935 10.36 -20.81 -31.02
CA SER A 935 10.72 -21.11 -32.40
C SER A 935 10.30 -22.54 -32.80
N PRO A 936 9.45 -22.72 -33.83
CA PRO A 936 9.14 -24.04 -34.39
C PRO A 936 10.29 -24.63 -35.24
N ILE A 937 11.44 -23.95 -35.35
CA ILE A 937 12.60 -24.41 -36.13
C ILE A 937 13.70 -24.99 -35.22
N ASP A 938 13.97 -24.36 -34.07
CA ASP A 938 15.06 -24.72 -33.16
C ASP A 938 14.69 -24.68 -31.67
N GLU A 939 13.40 -24.60 -31.36
CA GLU A 939 12.79 -24.61 -30.01
C GLU A 939 13.25 -23.52 -29.03
N LYS A 940 14.11 -22.59 -29.44
CA LYS A 940 14.53 -21.44 -28.63
C LYS A 940 13.48 -20.34 -28.61
N PRO A 941 13.46 -19.47 -27.58
CA PRO A 941 12.61 -18.28 -27.63
C PRO A 941 13.18 -17.27 -28.63
N GLY A 942 12.29 -16.68 -29.44
CA GLY A 942 12.58 -15.63 -30.42
C GLY A 942 11.67 -14.42 -30.21
N ILE A 943 11.97 -13.34 -30.94
CA ILE A 943 11.24 -12.07 -30.88
C ILE A 943 10.61 -11.77 -32.24
N GLY A 944 9.33 -11.39 -32.25
CA GLY A 944 8.63 -11.05 -33.49
C GLY A 944 7.45 -10.11 -33.29
N HIS A 945 7.01 -9.53 -34.41
CA HIS A 945 5.90 -8.58 -34.50
C HIS A 945 4.73 -9.25 -35.26
N ILE A 946 3.52 -9.23 -34.70
CA ILE A 946 2.37 -9.97 -35.25
C ILE A 946 1.84 -9.27 -36.52
N ASN A 947 2.11 -9.85 -37.69
CA ASN A 947 1.60 -9.36 -38.97
C ASN A 947 0.15 -9.81 -39.24
N ALA A 948 -0.22 -11.03 -38.83
CA ALA A 948 -1.59 -11.55 -38.95
C ALA A 948 -1.85 -12.72 -37.98
N ILE A 949 -3.13 -13.00 -37.71
CA ILE A 949 -3.60 -14.12 -36.87
C ILE A 949 -4.70 -14.88 -37.64
N PHE A 950 -4.71 -16.21 -37.56
CA PHE A 950 -5.61 -17.08 -38.33
C PHE A 950 -6.13 -18.28 -37.52
N GLU A 951 -7.41 -18.62 -37.68
CA GLU A 951 -8.01 -19.91 -37.25
C GLU A 951 -8.51 -20.68 -38.48
N GLN A 952 -8.15 -21.96 -38.59
CA GLN A 952 -8.54 -22.82 -39.72
C GLN A 952 -10.05 -23.13 -39.68
N VAL A 953 -10.69 -23.19 -40.86
CA VAL A 953 -12.14 -23.43 -41.00
C VAL A 953 -12.54 -24.90 -40.74
N SER A 954 -11.57 -25.81 -40.64
CA SER A 954 -11.74 -27.25 -40.40
C SER A 954 -12.26 -27.62 -39.00
N GLY A 955 -12.71 -28.86 -38.85
CA GLY A 955 -13.14 -29.43 -37.56
C GLY A 955 -12.02 -29.44 -36.52
N ASP A 956 -10.82 -29.90 -36.92
CA ASP A 956 -9.59 -29.63 -36.17
C ASP A 956 -9.16 -28.18 -36.43
N LYS A 957 -9.38 -27.32 -35.44
CA LYS A 957 -9.11 -25.88 -35.51
C LYS A 957 -7.63 -25.59 -35.26
N ASN A 958 -6.80 -25.69 -36.29
CA ASN A 958 -5.44 -25.16 -36.22
C ASN A 958 -5.48 -23.63 -36.04
N ARG A 959 -4.57 -23.10 -35.23
CA ARG A 959 -4.47 -21.67 -34.89
C ARG A 959 -3.03 -21.23 -35.01
N ILE A 960 -2.80 -20.21 -35.82
CA ILE A 960 -1.47 -19.72 -36.18
C ILE A 960 -1.39 -18.20 -36.17
N ALA A 961 -0.23 -17.70 -35.79
CA ALA A 961 0.20 -16.32 -35.97
C ALA A 961 1.28 -16.26 -37.05
N LEU A 962 1.22 -15.21 -37.88
CA LEU A 962 2.28 -14.86 -38.82
C LEU A 962 3.12 -13.74 -38.20
N LEU A 963 4.36 -14.04 -37.87
CA LEU A 963 5.28 -13.12 -37.22
C LEU A 963 6.32 -12.59 -38.21
N GLN A 964 6.64 -11.30 -38.13
CA GLN A 964 7.85 -10.71 -38.70
C GLN A 964 8.97 -10.83 -37.66
N ILE A 965 10.13 -11.36 -38.04
CA ILE A 965 11.23 -11.69 -37.12
C ILE A 965 12.29 -10.60 -37.10
N PHE A 966 12.78 -10.26 -35.90
CA PHE A 966 13.80 -9.24 -35.68
C PHE A 966 14.98 -9.82 -34.89
N ASP A 967 16.19 -9.41 -35.25
CA ASP A 967 17.42 -9.76 -34.53
C ASP A 967 17.69 -8.74 -33.41
N LEU A 968 18.18 -9.23 -32.27
CA LEU A 968 18.59 -8.40 -31.13
C LEU A 968 20.02 -7.85 -31.34
N ALA A 969 20.19 -6.54 -31.20
CA ALA A 969 21.51 -5.90 -31.31
C ALA A 969 22.41 -6.26 -30.10
N SER A 970 23.71 -6.46 -30.36
CA SER A 970 24.69 -6.81 -29.31
C SER A 970 25.00 -5.69 -28.31
N ASN A 971 24.51 -4.48 -28.55
CA ASN A 971 24.72 -3.29 -27.72
C ASN A 971 23.39 -2.60 -27.41
N ARG A 972 23.33 -1.92 -26.26
CA ARG A 972 22.21 -1.03 -25.90
C ARG A 972 22.21 0.23 -26.78
N HIS A 973 21.04 0.81 -27.02
CA HIS A 973 20.87 2.11 -27.66
C HIS A 973 21.67 3.20 -26.91
N PRO A 974 22.51 4.02 -27.58
CA PRO A 974 23.54 4.83 -26.90
C PRO A 974 22.98 5.90 -25.97
N MET A 975 21.79 6.47 -26.23
CA MET A 975 21.20 7.51 -25.37
C MET A 975 20.24 6.94 -24.32
N LEU A 976 19.26 6.13 -24.75
CA LEU A 976 18.24 5.52 -23.88
C LEU A 976 18.75 4.35 -23.01
N GLY A 977 19.83 3.67 -23.40
CA GLY A 977 20.39 2.54 -22.64
C GLY A 977 19.57 1.25 -22.67
N MET A 978 18.65 1.11 -23.63
CA MET A 978 17.75 -0.03 -23.80
C MET A 978 18.21 -0.99 -24.93
N PRO A 979 17.74 -2.25 -24.98
CA PRO A 979 18.00 -3.17 -26.08
C PRO A 979 17.37 -2.69 -27.40
N VAL A 980 18.03 -2.97 -28.53
CA VAL A 980 17.57 -2.58 -29.87
C VAL A 980 17.24 -3.82 -30.70
N LEU A 981 16.14 -3.76 -31.44
CA LEU A 981 15.71 -4.72 -32.45
C LEU A 981 15.97 -4.14 -33.84
N GLN A 982 16.48 -4.98 -34.74
CA GLN A 982 16.84 -4.62 -36.10
C GLN A 982 16.45 -5.74 -37.07
N GLN A 983 16.12 -5.41 -38.32
CA GLN A 983 15.88 -6.42 -39.34
C GLN A 983 17.15 -7.19 -39.70
N ARG A 984 17.01 -8.50 -39.86
CA ARG A 984 18.10 -9.39 -40.26
C ARG A 984 18.59 -9.03 -41.66
N HIS A 985 19.82 -8.52 -41.75
CA HIS A 985 20.43 -7.99 -42.98
C HIS A 985 19.64 -6.88 -43.72
N GLY A 986 18.59 -6.31 -43.10
CA GLY A 986 17.67 -5.37 -43.75
C GLY A 986 16.61 -6.02 -44.65
N GLU A 987 16.27 -7.28 -44.42
CA GLU A 987 15.23 -8.02 -45.17
C GLU A 987 14.05 -8.41 -44.26
N GLU A 988 12.82 -8.28 -44.77
CA GLU A 988 11.62 -8.76 -44.06
C GLU A 988 11.62 -10.30 -43.97
N THR A 989 11.92 -10.85 -42.79
CA THR A 989 11.85 -12.30 -42.53
C THR A 989 10.54 -12.66 -41.84
N PHE A 990 9.78 -13.63 -42.38
CA PHE A 990 8.52 -14.09 -41.80
C PHE A 990 8.58 -15.53 -41.27
N LEU A 991 7.72 -15.84 -40.30
CA LEU A 991 7.58 -17.15 -39.70
C LEU A 991 6.13 -17.43 -39.30
N ILE A 992 5.64 -18.65 -39.56
CA ILE A 992 4.33 -19.12 -39.09
C ILE A 992 4.56 -19.85 -37.75
N VAL A 993 3.81 -19.50 -36.71
CA VAL A 993 3.97 -20.02 -35.34
C VAL A 993 2.59 -20.42 -34.80
N SER A 994 2.47 -21.48 -33.99
CA SER A 994 1.17 -21.78 -33.36
C SER A 994 0.83 -20.73 -32.31
N THR A 995 -0.46 -20.43 -32.12
CA THR A 995 -0.88 -19.51 -31.04
C THR A 995 -0.55 -20.03 -29.64
N LYS A 996 -0.29 -21.34 -29.49
CA LYS A 996 0.19 -21.98 -28.24
C LYS A 996 1.69 -21.83 -27.98
N ASP A 997 2.45 -21.38 -28.98
CA ASP A 997 3.89 -21.14 -28.86
C ASP A 997 4.20 -19.65 -28.61
N ILE A 998 3.19 -18.77 -28.58
CA ILE A 998 3.35 -17.36 -28.21
C ILE A 998 3.49 -17.26 -26.69
N LEU A 999 4.66 -16.83 -26.22
CA LEU A 999 5.01 -16.84 -24.81
C LEU A 999 4.36 -15.66 -24.06
N PHE A 1000 4.67 -14.43 -24.49
CA PHE A 1000 4.15 -13.21 -23.89
C PHE A 1000 4.25 -11.99 -24.82
N LEU A 1001 3.42 -10.99 -24.57
CA LEU A 1001 3.42 -9.65 -25.19
C LEU A 1001 4.38 -8.72 -24.44
N PHE A 1002 5.10 -7.85 -25.16
CA PHE A 1002 5.96 -6.81 -24.58
C PHE A 1002 5.88 -5.52 -25.42
N ASN A 1003 6.37 -4.39 -24.91
CA ASN A 1003 6.35 -3.11 -25.62
C ASN A 1003 7.70 -2.83 -26.32
N ALA A 1004 7.64 -2.39 -27.58
CA ALA A 1004 8.77 -1.81 -28.29
C ALA A 1004 8.33 -0.54 -29.03
N GLN A 1005 9.17 0.49 -29.01
CA GLN A 1005 8.90 1.76 -29.69
C GLN A 1005 9.77 1.92 -30.93
N HIS A 1006 9.26 2.62 -31.95
CA HIS A 1006 10.05 2.96 -33.14
C HIS A 1006 11.19 3.93 -32.78
N ASP A 1007 12.38 3.76 -33.37
CA ASP A 1007 13.49 4.70 -33.17
C ASP A 1007 13.30 5.97 -34.04
N CYS A 1008 12.28 6.75 -33.68
CA CYS A 1008 11.96 8.04 -34.29
C CYS A 1008 13.14 9.03 -34.26
N GLN A 1009 14.04 8.90 -33.28
CA GLN A 1009 15.23 9.72 -33.13
C GLN A 1009 16.28 9.40 -34.22
N PHE A 1010 16.62 8.13 -34.39
CA PHE A 1010 17.56 7.68 -35.42
C PHE A 1010 16.98 7.85 -36.84
N ALA A 1011 15.72 7.44 -37.02
CA ALA A 1011 15.00 7.58 -38.29
C ALA A 1011 14.71 9.05 -38.65
N LYS A 1012 14.71 9.95 -37.66
CA LYS A 1012 14.30 11.36 -37.75
C LYS A 1012 12.91 11.49 -38.35
N CYS A 1013 11.92 10.84 -37.74
CA CYS A 1013 10.53 10.96 -38.17
C CYS A 1013 10.07 12.42 -38.06
N GLU A 1014 9.21 12.83 -38.99
CA GLU A 1014 8.80 14.23 -39.17
C GLU A 1014 7.30 14.37 -38.91
N VAL A 1015 6.80 15.62 -38.95
CA VAL A 1015 5.38 15.94 -38.78
C VAL A 1015 4.77 16.47 -40.10
N PRO A 1016 4.70 15.66 -41.18
CA PRO A 1016 3.91 15.98 -42.36
C PRO A 1016 2.50 15.36 -42.31
N GLY A 1017 2.27 14.38 -41.43
CA GLY A 1017 1.07 13.56 -41.38
C GLY A 1017 -0.12 14.37 -40.89
N VAL A 1018 -1.22 14.33 -41.64
CA VAL A 1018 -2.51 14.95 -41.28
C VAL A 1018 -3.63 13.96 -41.59
N HIS A 1019 -4.56 13.79 -40.65
CA HIS A 1019 -5.76 12.99 -40.82
C HIS A 1019 -7.00 13.75 -40.35
N GLN A 1020 -8.18 13.37 -40.82
CA GLN A 1020 -9.44 13.90 -40.28
C GLN A 1020 -9.70 13.27 -38.91
N ARG A 1021 -10.02 14.11 -37.92
CA ARG A 1021 -10.46 13.67 -36.61
C ARG A 1021 -11.81 12.99 -36.75
N LYS A 1022 -11.99 11.83 -36.11
CA LYS A 1022 -13.33 11.27 -35.92
C LYS A 1022 -13.99 11.84 -34.67
N GLN A 1023 -15.24 12.27 -34.82
CA GLN A 1023 -16.10 12.75 -33.74
C GLN A 1023 -17.44 12.02 -33.88
N GLU A 1024 -17.93 11.39 -32.81
CA GLU A 1024 -19.19 10.61 -32.82
C GLU A 1024 -19.24 9.55 -33.95
N HIS A 1025 -18.08 8.96 -34.25
CA HIS A 1025 -17.78 8.03 -35.36
C HIS A 1025 -17.78 8.61 -36.80
N GLU A 1026 -18.26 9.83 -37.02
CA GLU A 1026 -18.18 10.53 -38.31
C GLU A 1026 -16.79 11.18 -38.51
N ASP A 1027 -16.36 11.35 -39.76
CA ASP A 1027 -15.13 12.07 -40.12
C ASP A 1027 -15.40 13.58 -40.14
N SER A 1028 -14.75 14.38 -39.29
CA SER A 1028 -15.00 15.82 -39.20
C SER A 1028 -14.02 16.64 -40.04
N ASP A 1029 -14.37 17.90 -40.33
CA ASP A 1029 -13.49 18.86 -41.01
C ASP A 1029 -12.24 19.25 -40.19
N VAL A 1030 -12.17 18.85 -38.91
CA VAL A 1030 -11.02 19.12 -38.05
C VAL A 1030 -9.88 18.17 -38.39
N GLN A 1031 -8.74 18.73 -38.78
CA GLN A 1031 -7.54 17.99 -39.13
C GLN A 1031 -6.57 17.88 -37.96
N ASP A 1032 -6.20 16.65 -37.58
CA ASP A 1032 -5.20 16.34 -36.56
C ASP A 1032 -3.87 15.93 -37.21
N ALA A 1033 -2.79 16.55 -36.73
CA ALA A 1033 -1.42 16.19 -37.09
C ALA A 1033 -1.00 14.87 -36.40
N PHE A 1034 -0.15 14.08 -37.08
CA PHE A 1034 0.45 12.85 -36.54
C PHE A 1034 1.90 12.69 -37.03
N ILE A 1035 2.69 11.82 -36.39
CA ILE A 1035 4.03 11.46 -36.88
C ILE A 1035 3.90 10.47 -38.04
N GLU A 1036 4.47 10.81 -39.19
CA GLU A 1036 4.69 9.81 -40.25
C GLU A 1036 6.02 9.08 -39.97
N HIS A 1037 5.92 7.81 -39.55
CA HIS A 1037 7.09 6.97 -39.29
C HIS A 1037 7.81 6.65 -40.60
N LYS A 1038 9.12 6.93 -40.64
CA LYS A 1038 9.97 6.61 -41.79
C LYS A 1038 10.28 5.10 -41.79
N PRO A 1039 10.45 4.46 -42.97
CA PRO A 1039 10.63 3.01 -43.12
C PRO A 1039 12.06 2.55 -42.75
N VAL A 1040 12.49 2.93 -41.55
CA VAL A 1040 13.74 2.51 -40.92
C VAL A 1040 13.31 1.59 -39.79
N ASP A 1041 13.29 0.29 -40.06
CA ASP A 1041 12.71 -0.73 -39.17
C ASP A 1041 13.67 -1.10 -38.03
N VAL A 1042 13.99 -0.09 -37.22
CA VAL A 1042 14.77 -0.14 -35.99
C VAL A 1042 13.83 0.21 -34.84
N TYR A 1043 13.78 -0.67 -33.84
CA TYR A 1043 12.88 -0.55 -32.69
C TYR A 1043 13.65 -0.73 -31.39
N ILE A 1044 13.15 -0.13 -30.31
CA ILE A 1044 13.79 -0.15 -29.00
C ILE A 1044 12.85 -0.88 -28.02
N ILE A 1045 13.35 -1.95 -27.39
CA ILE A 1045 12.58 -2.71 -26.39
C ILE A 1045 12.41 -1.83 -25.16
N ASN A 1046 11.17 -1.51 -24.80
CA ASN A 1046 10.88 -0.57 -23.74
C ASN A 1046 11.04 -1.20 -22.36
N LEU A 1047 12.26 -1.13 -21.81
CA LEU A 1047 12.54 -1.60 -20.45
C LEU A 1047 11.87 -0.76 -19.34
N HIS A 1048 11.21 0.36 -19.66
CA HIS A 1048 10.40 1.11 -18.70
C HIS A 1048 8.94 0.66 -18.65
N ALA A 1049 8.49 -0.17 -19.59
CA ALA A 1049 7.16 -0.77 -19.53
C ALA A 1049 7.01 -1.64 -18.28
N PHE A 1050 5.85 -1.56 -17.61
CA PHE A 1050 5.55 -2.33 -16.40
C PHE A 1050 5.02 -3.72 -16.75
N TYR A 1051 4.31 -3.86 -17.88
CA TYR A 1051 3.75 -5.13 -18.32
C TYR A 1051 4.86 -6.10 -18.73
N ASN A 1052 4.82 -7.33 -18.20
CA ASN A 1052 5.79 -8.38 -18.47
C ASN A 1052 7.28 -7.96 -18.29
N ALA A 1053 7.53 -6.95 -17.45
CA ALA A 1053 8.84 -6.36 -17.18
C ALA A 1053 9.89 -7.35 -16.65
N HIS A 1054 9.41 -8.42 -16.01
CA HIS A 1054 10.16 -9.56 -15.51
C HIS A 1054 10.49 -10.55 -16.66
N LEU A 1055 9.47 -11.04 -17.38
CA LEU A 1055 9.64 -11.98 -18.51
C LEU A 1055 10.58 -11.45 -19.60
N ILE A 1056 10.46 -10.17 -19.96
CA ILE A 1056 11.34 -9.55 -20.97
C ILE A 1056 12.79 -9.42 -20.48
N ARG A 1057 13.01 -9.27 -19.16
CA ARG A 1057 14.35 -9.21 -18.56
C ARG A 1057 14.97 -10.57 -18.32
N GLU A 1058 14.17 -11.62 -18.14
CA GLU A 1058 14.60 -13.02 -18.10
C GLU A 1058 14.95 -13.56 -19.50
N LEU A 1059 14.16 -13.20 -20.51
CA LEU A 1059 14.39 -13.58 -21.92
C LEU A 1059 15.68 -12.99 -22.50
N LEU A 1060 15.98 -11.73 -22.18
CA LEU A 1060 17.08 -10.99 -22.81
C LEU A 1060 18.41 -11.18 -22.05
N PRO A 1061 19.57 -11.16 -22.74
CA PRO A 1061 20.88 -11.26 -22.09
C PRO A 1061 21.07 -10.18 -21.01
N ARG A 1062 21.47 -10.59 -19.78
CA ARG A 1062 21.63 -9.67 -18.63
C ARG A 1062 22.50 -8.45 -18.92
N THR A 1063 23.49 -8.57 -19.80
CA THR A 1063 24.32 -7.45 -20.29
C THR A 1063 23.53 -6.30 -20.94
N LEU A 1064 22.36 -6.58 -21.51
CA LEU A 1064 21.46 -5.61 -22.15
C LEU A 1064 20.35 -5.10 -21.20
N THR A 1065 20.11 -5.75 -20.06
CA THR A 1065 18.96 -5.46 -19.17
C THR A 1065 19.31 -5.04 -17.75
N GLN A 1066 20.46 -5.43 -17.19
CA GLN A 1066 20.86 -5.02 -15.84
C GLN A 1066 21.00 -3.49 -15.73
N PRO A 1067 20.60 -2.85 -14.61
CA PRO A 1067 20.94 -1.47 -14.34
C PRO A 1067 22.45 -1.24 -14.29
N ILE A 1068 22.90 -0.06 -14.70
CA ILE A 1068 24.32 0.31 -14.74
C ILE A 1068 24.53 1.57 -13.87
N PRO A 1069 25.41 1.55 -12.86
CA PRO A 1069 25.67 2.73 -12.04
C PRO A 1069 26.16 3.93 -12.87
N ILE A 1070 25.43 5.05 -12.81
CA ILE A 1070 25.76 6.28 -13.55
C ILE A 1070 27.13 6.84 -13.13
N PHE A 1071 27.49 6.68 -11.86
CA PHE A 1071 28.80 7.05 -11.33
C PHE A 1071 29.57 5.85 -10.81
N SER A 1072 30.85 5.75 -11.21
CA SER A 1072 31.77 4.76 -10.61
C SER A 1072 31.92 4.99 -9.10
N ALA A 1073 32.20 3.92 -8.34
CA ALA A 1073 32.39 4.00 -6.87
C ALA A 1073 33.45 5.03 -6.42
N LYS A 1074 34.39 5.42 -7.28
CA LYS A 1074 35.40 6.46 -7.00
C LYS A 1074 34.88 7.90 -7.11
N TYR A 1075 33.66 8.12 -7.62
CA TYR A 1075 33.06 9.45 -7.80
C TYR A 1075 32.20 9.92 -6.61
N GLN A 1076 31.71 9.00 -5.76
CA GLN A 1076 30.89 9.35 -4.58
C GLN A 1076 31.61 10.34 -3.62
N VAL A 1077 32.95 10.36 -3.62
CA VAL A 1077 33.79 11.24 -2.79
C VAL A 1077 34.00 12.64 -3.40
N LYS A 1078 33.58 12.89 -4.65
CA LYS A 1078 33.68 14.22 -5.31
C LYS A 1078 32.43 15.11 -5.13
N LYS A 1079 31.37 14.60 -4.51
CA LYS A 1079 30.02 15.19 -4.47
C LYS A 1079 29.99 16.64 -3.93
N SER A 1080 30.83 16.91 -2.92
CA SER A 1080 30.98 18.23 -2.29
C SER A 1080 31.49 19.35 -3.21
N LYS A 1081 32.18 19.05 -4.32
CA LYS A 1081 32.66 20.12 -5.21
C LYS A 1081 31.55 20.75 -6.04
N SER A 1082 30.58 19.96 -6.52
CA SER A 1082 29.41 20.47 -7.25
C SER A 1082 28.55 21.43 -6.40
N GLU A 1083 28.53 21.24 -5.09
CA GLU A 1083 27.71 22.03 -4.17
C GLU A 1083 28.26 23.45 -4.03
N SER A 1084 29.59 23.61 -3.97
CA SER A 1084 30.25 24.92 -3.97
C SER A 1084 29.90 25.77 -5.21
N GLU A 1085 29.79 25.16 -6.40
CA GLU A 1085 29.39 25.85 -7.63
C GLU A 1085 27.88 26.10 -7.70
N ALA A 1086 27.06 25.16 -7.22
CA ALA A 1086 25.60 25.30 -7.17
C ALA A 1086 25.18 26.40 -6.18
N GLU A 1087 25.80 26.46 -5.01
CA GLU A 1087 25.50 27.47 -3.99
C GLU A 1087 26.00 28.86 -4.42
N ALA A 1088 27.18 28.97 -5.05
CA ALA A 1088 27.62 30.23 -5.65
C ALA A 1088 26.63 30.75 -6.73
N ARG A 1089 26.08 29.87 -7.56
CA ARG A 1089 25.03 30.23 -8.55
C ARG A 1089 23.71 30.62 -7.88
N ARG A 1090 23.34 29.99 -6.76
CA ARG A 1090 22.12 30.33 -5.98
C ARG A 1090 22.25 31.66 -5.25
N ALA A 1091 23.41 31.94 -4.63
CA ALA A 1091 23.71 33.22 -3.99
C ALA A 1091 23.65 34.37 -5.00
N LYS A 1092 24.17 34.18 -6.22
CA LYS A 1092 24.04 35.15 -7.31
C LYS A 1092 22.58 35.40 -7.69
N LYS A 1093 21.78 34.34 -7.87
CA LYS A 1093 20.34 34.48 -8.19
C LYS A 1093 19.52 35.15 -7.10
N ARG A 1094 19.85 34.98 -5.81
CA ARG A 1094 19.19 35.70 -4.71
C ARG A 1094 19.47 37.20 -4.79
N LYS A 1095 20.73 37.60 -4.99
CA LYS A 1095 21.08 39.00 -5.27
C LYS A 1095 20.36 39.55 -6.49
N GLU A 1096 20.30 38.82 -7.60
CA GLU A 1096 19.58 39.22 -8.82
C GLU A 1096 18.04 39.33 -8.65
N GLN A 1097 17.50 38.83 -7.54
CA GLN A 1097 16.09 38.97 -7.15
C GLN A 1097 15.92 40.11 -6.15
N GLU A 1098 16.72 40.14 -5.07
CA GLU A 1098 16.76 41.22 -4.08
C GLU A 1098 17.02 42.60 -4.75
N GLU A 1099 17.93 42.66 -5.73
CA GLU A 1099 18.23 43.87 -6.52
C GLU A 1099 17.08 44.27 -7.47
N LYS A 1100 16.14 43.37 -7.79
CA LYS A 1100 14.90 43.71 -8.53
C LYS A 1100 13.80 44.19 -7.59
N ASP A 1101 13.60 43.49 -6.48
CA ASP A 1101 12.50 43.76 -5.55
C ASP A 1101 12.69 45.15 -4.89
N ILE A 1102 13.96 45.53 -4.61
CA ILE A 1102 14.37 46.89 -4.25
C ILE A 1102 14.12 47.88 -5.41
N GLY A 1103 14.42 47.50 -6.66
CA GLY A 1103 14.17 48.32 -7.84
C GLY A 1103 12.69 48.63 -8.10
N THR A 1104 11.76 47.80 -7.62
CA THR A 1104 10.32 48.09 -7.64
C THR A 1104 9.83 48.97 -6.49
N THR A 1105 10.59 49.12 -5.39
CA THR A 1105 10.18 49.96 -4.25
C THR A 1105 10.63 51.43 -4.36
N GLU A 1106 11.48 51.79 -5.32
CA GLU A 1106 11.80 53.20 -5.63
C GLU A 1106 10.81 53.88 -6.61
N PHE A 1107 9.70 53.21 -6.96
CA PHE A 1107 8.69 53.70 -7.93
C PHE A 1107 7.23 53.68 -7.44
N SER A 1108 7.02 53.60 -6.11
CA SER A 1108 5.71 53.71 -5.45
C SER A 1108 5.60 54.99 -4.60
#